data_AF-A0AA97ENM1-F1
#
_entry.id   AF-A0AA97ENM1-F1
#
_cell.length_a   1.000
_cell.length_b   1.000
_cell.length_c   1.000
_cell.angle_alpha   90.00
_cell.angle_beta   90.00
_cell.angle_gamma   90.00
#
_symmetry.space_group_name_H-M   'P 1'
#
loop_
_entity.id
_entity.type
_entity.pdbx_description
1 polymer ?
#
loop_
_entity_poly.entity_id
_entity_poly.type
_entity_poly.pdbx_seq_one_letter_code
_entity_poly.pdbx_strand_id
1 'polypeptide(L)'
;MSLKTIANTMMLFATLTVFSQDHLYSSLTIPEDLIQNANAVVRLNEVVVSLKSSSEMSVKEKRIITVLNKKGNRNVDAYVYYDDKVKIKTLEVLVFDAFGNEIKKIRKNDFKDVSAVDGGTLYSDSRVKYLEYTPIKYPYTIEFTSETITSNTAFIPSFTPINSYLVSAETSTYTINYPEHITIRKKEKNFENIEIESETLTGKIFYKAKNLKAFKPEDYSPSITDFTPKVLFASKQFTLEGVESLVENWNDFAKWMYHDLIKVTHDLPESTISDIQNLVKDETNDIDKAKKIYQYVQDKVRYISVQVGIGGWKPFNASEVDRLSYGDCKGLTNYTMALLKAANIESNYSVVYAGKTPRSIEDDFTSIQGNHVILNIPQEHEDDIWLECTSQKLPFGFIGDFTDNRDVLVITPEGGKIQRTKKYHTEENIQIITGHYSVSNDGSISVNATVKSEGIQYDDKYWMESETERDLDGHYKERWSYINNMTIDNMSINNDKDSIVFSETLAFQATNYPKIVANRMLLTVNALNRNTHIPDRYRNRKLPLKIKRGFKDVDEVEILLPQDYRVESLPEKKIIENKFGSYKAEVVVKDENTLLYKREFVVNDGEFPKEDYSKFRAFYKNVSKQDNAKVALIKKEL
;
A
#
# COMPACT_ATOMS: atom_id res chain seq x y z
N MET A 1 56.53 49.60 45.47
CA MET A 1 55.06 49.72 45.37
C MET A 1 54.50 48.31 45.15
N SER A 2 54.00 47.73 46.25
CA SER A 2 53.07 46.60 46.37
C SER A 2 53.29 45.28 45.59
N LEU A 3 53.70 44.24 46.34
CA LEU A 3 53.60 42.80 46.03
C LEU A 3 52.16 42.26 45.84
N LYS A 4 51.10 43.10 45.89
CA LYS A 4 49.70 42.67 45.71
C LYS A 4 49.22 42.58 44.25
N THR A 5 50.06 42.88 43.27
CA THR A 5 49.65 42.91 41.85
C THR A 5 50.20 41.77 41.00
N ILE A 6 50.94 40.83 41.60
CA ILE A 6 51.51 39.66 40.90
C ILE A 6 50.64 38.40 41.09
N ALA A 7 49.71 38.40 42.06
CA ALA A 7 48.80 37.28 42.30
C ALA A 7 47.53 37.29 41.40
N ASN A 8 47.27 38.37 40.68
CA ASN A 8 46.05 38.51 39.86
C ASN A 8 46.26 38.29 38.35
N THR A 9 47.48 37.95 37.91
CA THR A 9 47.79 37.80 36.48
C THR A 9 48.18 36.37 36.10
N MET A 10 48.15 35.42 37.04
CA MET A 10 48.70 34.07 36.82
C MET A 10 47.86 32.94 37.44
N MET A 11 46.53 32.96 37.32
CA MET A 11 45.71 31.73 37.45
C MET A 11 44.26 31.85 36.93
N LEU A 12 44.06 32.54 35.80
CA LEU A 12 42.79 32.49 35.07
C LEU A 12 43.03 32.30 33.56
N PHE A 13 44.03 31.48 33.24
CA PHE A 13 44.08 30.72 32.00
C PHE A 13 43.89 29.24 32.33
N ALA A 14 42.74 28.92 32.93
CA ALA A 14 42.16 27.62 32.64
C ALA A 14 41.65 27.74 31.20
N THR A 15 42.52 27.47 30.22
CA THR A 15 42.05 27.09 28.89
C THR A 15 41.27 25.80 29.08
N LEU A 16 39.99 25.94 29.39
CA LEU A 16 39.02 24.92 29.11
C LEU A 16 39.12 24.72 27.60
N THR A 17 39.86 23.69 27.20
CA THR A 17 39.64 23.04 25.91
C THR A 17 38.23 22.48 26.00
N VAL A 18 37.25 23.36 25.74
CA VAL A 18 35.91 22.94 25.37
C VAL A 18 36.14 22.24 24.05
N PHE A 19 36.24 20.91 24.10
CA PHE A 19 35.94 20.10 22.94
C PHE A 19 34.60 20.62 22.46
N SER A 20 34.58 21.28 21.30
CA SER A 20 33.35 21.54 20.59
C SER A 20 32.74 20.16 20.36
N GLN A 21 31.85 19.75 21.26
CA GLN A 21 31.00 18.60 21.02
C GLN A 21 30.35 18.88 19.67
N ASP A 22 30.46 17.93 18.74
CA ASP A 22 29.75 18.03 17.46
C ASP A 22 28.34 18.49 17.77
N HIS A 23 27.96 19.65 17.24
CA HIS A 23 26.72 20.36 17.54
C HIS A 23 25.49 19.46 17.31
N LEU A 24 25.65 18.32 16.66
CA LEU A 24 24.61 17.39 16.26
C LEU A 24 24.21 16.37 17.34
N TYR A 25 25.03 16.10 18.37
CA TYR A 25 24.68 15.06 19.36
C TYR A 25 23.74 15.54 20.46
N SER A 26 23.87 16.80 20.88
CA SER A 26 23.03 17.40 21.92
C SER A 26 21.64 17.72 21.35
N SER A 27 20.58 17.37 22.07
CA SER A 27 19.21 17.72 21.67
C SER A 27 18.89 19.21 21.81
N LEU A 28 19.67 19.94 22.61
CA LEU A 28 19.46 21.36 22.92
C LEU A 28 19.82 22.28 21.76
N THR A 29 20.51 21.75 20.76
CA THR A 29 21.01 22.50 19.60
C THR A 29 20.10 22.35 18.37
N ILE A 30 19.01 21.60 18.49
CA ILE A 30 18.05 21.39 17.41
C ILE A 30 17.29 22.72 17.18
N PRO A 31 17.22 23.23 15.94
CA PRO A 31 16.37 24.37 15.61
C PRO A 31 14.91 24.11 16.00
N GLU A 32 14.28 25.10 16.66
CA GLU A 32 12.93 24.98 17.21
C GLU A 32 11.88 24.58 16.16
N ASP A 33 12.03 25.07 14.93
CA ASP A 33 11.12 24.79 13.83
C ASP A 33 11.19 23.35 13.30
N LEU A 34 12.28 22.63 13.58
CA LEU A 34 12.44 21.20 13.25
C LEU A 34 11.92 20.28 14.35
N ILE A 35 11.69 20.79 15.56
CA ILE A 35 11.01 20.05 16.64
C ILE A 35 9.48 20.06 16.42
N GLN A 36 8.96 21.09 15.76
CA GLN A 36 7.53 21.27 15.56
C GLN A 36 6.90 20.10 14.76
N ASN A 37 5.94 19.39 15.36
CA ASN A 37 5.28 18.20 14.80
C ASN A 37 6.21 17.00 14.52
N ALA A 38 7.44 17.02 15.04
CA ALA A 38 8.38 15.91 14.90
C ALA A 38 8.35 15.00 16.12
N ASN A 39 8.49 13.68 15.90
CA ASN A 39 8.81 12.72 16.95
C ASN A 39 10.31 12.37 16.97
N ALA A 40 11.02 12.64 15.86
CA ALA A 40 12.45 12.51 15.73
C ALA A 40 12.98 13.53 14.71
N VAL A 41 14.25 13.91 14.85
CA VAL A 41 14.95 14.85 13.97
C VAL A 41 16.22 14.19 13.46
N VAL A 42 16.33 14.02 12.14
CA VAL A 42 17.56 13.59 11.49
C VAL A 42 18.52 14.78 11.46
N ARG A 43 19.49 14.77 12.37
CA ARG A 43 20.53 15.81 12.52
C ARG A 43 21.47 15.81 11.32
N LEU A 44 21.85 14.62 10.89
CA LEU A 44 22.67 14.38 9.71
C LEU A 44 22.25 13.07 9.07
N ASN A 45 22.16 13.04 7.75
CA ASN A 45 22.14 11.80 6.97
C ASN A 45 23.08 11.94 5.79
N GLU A 46 24.25 11.32 5.88
CA GLU A 46 25.25 11.30 4.83
C GLU A 46 25.33 9.92 4.19
N VAL A 47 25.11 9.87 2.88
CA VAL A 47 25.22 8.65 2.08
C VAL A 47 26.28 8.83 1.00
N VAL A 48 27.24 7.90 0.94
CA VAL A 48 28.28 7.87 -0.09
C VAL A 48 28.22 6.54 -0.81
N VAL A 49 27.81 6.56 -2.07
CA VAL A 49 27.83 5.43 -2.99
C VAL A 49 29.11 5.52 -3.83
N SER A 50 29.84 4.41 -3.94
CA SER A 50 31.03 4.32 -4.81
C SER A 50 30.92 3.09 -5.69
N LEU A 51 30.72 3.31 -6.99
CA LEU A 51 30.77 2.28 -8.02
C LEU A 51 32.21 2.17 -8.52
N LYS A 52 32.83 1.00 -8.36
CA LYS A 52 34.18 0.75 -8.88
C LYS A 52 34.16 0.10 -10.26
N SER A 53 33.13 -0.70 -10.53
CA SER A 53 32.85 -1.37 -11.80
C SER A 53 31.34 -1.58 -11.94
N SER A 54 30.91 -2.16 -13.06
CA SER A 54 29.53 -2.65 -13.24
C SER A 54 29.15 -3.78 -12.27
N SER A 55 30.08 -4.31 -11.48
CA SER A 55 29.90 -5.48 -10.60
C SER A 55 30.43 -5.26 -9.17
N GLU A 56 30.78 -4.03 -8.79
CA GLU A 56 31.23 -3.71 -7.43
C GLU A 56 30.76 -2.30 -7.03
N MET A 57 29.93 -2.25 -5.99
CA MET A 57 29.44 -1.03 -5.35
C MET A 57 29.69 -1.11 -3.85
N SER A 58 30.14 0.00 -3.26
CA SER A 58 30.11 0.19 -1.81
C SER A 58 29.16 1.32 -1.43
N VAL A 59 28.38 1.12 -0.37
CA VAL A 59 27.48 2.14 0.18
C VAL A 59 27.89 2.40 1.62
N LYS A 60 28.22 3.65 1.93
CA LYS A 60 28.50 4.13 3.28
C LYS A 60 27.35 5.04 3.73
N GLU A 61 26.85 4.81 4.93
CA GLU A 61 25.85 5.66 5.56
C GLU A 61 26.36 6.10 6.93
N LYS A 62 26.27 7.41 7.20
CA LYS A 62 26.37 7.98 8.54
C LYS A 62 25.10 8.78 8.82
N ARG A 63 24.31 8.32 9.79
CA ARG A 63 23.06 8.97 10.19
C ARG A 63 23.06 9.32 11.67
N ILE A 64 22.88 10.59 11.99
CA ILE A 64 22.69 11.07 13.36
C ILE A 64 21.21 11.46 13.51
N ILE A 65 20.49 10.83 14.43
CA ILE A 65 19.07 11.08 14.68
C ILE A 65 18.81 11.30 16.17
N THR A 66 18.13 12.40 16.50
CA THR A 66 17.63 12.65 17.85
C THR A 66 16.17 12.23 17.94
N VAL A 67 15.87 11.30 18.84
CA VAL A 67 14.50 10.84 19.11
C VAL A 67 13.92 11.64 20.26
N LEU A 68 12.82 12.36 19.98
CA LEU A 68 12.23 13.33 20.91
C LEU A 68 11.28 12.66 21.92
N ASN A 69 10.62 11.57 21.51
CA ASN A 69 9.66 10.85 22.34
C ASN A 69 9.49 9.39 21.88
N LYS A 70 8.74 8.58 22.65
CA LYS A 70 8.51 7.15 22.38
C LYS A 70 8.02 6.84 20.95
N LYS A 71 7.21 7.71 20.34
CA LYS A 71 6.71 7.49 18.97
C LYS A 71 7.79 7.61 17.90
N GLY A 72 8.91 8.29 18.20
CA GLY A 72 10.03 8.46 17.29
C GLY A 72 11.02 7.29 17.27
N ASN A 73 10.92 6.33 18.22
CA ASN A 73 11.82 5.16 18.23
C ASN A 73 11.77 4.36 16.92
N ARG A 74 10.60 4.32 16.27
CA ARG A 74 10.42 3.63 14.99
C ARG A 74 11.23 4.25 13.84
N ASN A 75 11.78 5.45 14.03
CA ASN A 75 12.54 6.18 13.03
C ASN A 75 14.05 6.10 13.26
N VAL A 76 14.50 5.37 14.29
CA VAL A 76 15.93 5.13 14.51
C VAL A 76 16.54 4.39 13.32
N ASP A 77 15.78 3.46 12.73
CA ASP A 77 16.10 2.73 11.49
C ASP A 77 17.51 2.11 11.47
N ALA A 78 18.04 1.73 12.63
CA ALA A 78 19.39 1.18 12.78
C ALA A 78 19.40 -0.31 12.40
N TYR A 79 19.30 -0.58 11.09
CA TYR A 79 19.36 -1.91 10.52
C TYR A 79 20.11 -1.93 9.19
N VAL A 80 20.67 -3.08 8.82
CA VAL A 80 21.31 -3.33 7.51
C VAL A 80 20.85 -4.69 7.00
N TYR A 81 20.24 -4.70 5.82
CA TYR A 81 19.97 -5.93 5.08
C TYR A 81 21.25 -6.45 4.41
N TYR A 82 21.39 -7.77 4.38
CA TYR A 82 22.50 -8.43 3.74
C TYR A 82 22.16 -9.87 3.33
N ASP A 83 22.96 -10.42 2.44
CA ASP A 83 22.86 -11.79 1.90
C ASP A 83 24.27 -12.24 1.46
N ASP A 84 24.37 -13.28 0.65
CA ASP A 84 25.66 -13.77 0.14
C ASP A 84 26.37 -12.79 -0.81
N LYS A 85 25.64 -11.85 -1.42
CA LYS A 85 26.17 -10.81 -2.33
C LYS A 85 26.46 -9.50 -1.60
N VAL A 86 25.79 -9.20 -0.50
CA VAL A 86 25.98 -7.98 0.29
C VAL A 86 26.82 -8.25 1.55
N LYS A 87 28.02 -7.70 1.60
CA LYS A 87 28.95 -7.85 2.73
C LYS A 87 28.97 -6.60 3.61
N ILE A 88 28.60 -6.74 4.88
CA ILE A 88 28.70 -5.67 5.89
C ILE A 88 30.17 -5.51 6.34
N LYS A 89 30.82 -4.41 5.97
CA LYS A 89 32.18 -4.05 6.42
C LYS A 89 32.16 -3.35 7.77
N THR A 90 31.33 -2.34 7.91
CA THR A 90 31.19 -1.54 9.13
C THR A 90 29.73 -1.53 9.54
N LEU A 91 29.47 -1.66 10.85
CA LEU A 91 28.15 -1.50 11.46
C LEU A 91 28.35 -1.12 12.92
N GLU A 92 27.99 0.11 13.27
CA GLU A 92 28.18 0.67 14.60
C GLU A 92 27.04 1.63 14.96
N VAL A 93 26.66 1.64 16.24
CA VAL A 93 25.79 2.65 16.82
C VAL A 93 26.45 3.28 18.04
N LEU A 94 26.48 4.60 18.09
CA LEU A 94 26.77 5.38 19.29
C LEU A 94 25.47 6.00 19.81
N VAL A 95 25.25 5.96 21.12
CA VAL A 95 24.08 6.52 21.78
C VAL A 95 24.52 7.64 22.72
N PHE A 96 23.81 8.76 22.65
CA PHE A 96 24.07 9.95 23.44
C PHE A 96 22.84 10.35 24.25
N ASP A 97 23.07 10.93 25.42
CA ASP A 97 22.00 11.54 26.23
C ASP A 97 21.53 12.88 25.63
N ALA A 98 20.54 13.51 26.27
CA ALA A 98 19.97 14.79 25.83
C ALA A 98 21.01 15.93 25.74
N PHE A 99 22.11 15.86 26.49
CA PHE A 99 23.16 16.86 26.53
C PHE A 99 24.27 16.59 25.51
N GLY A 100 24.28 15.42 24.86
CA GLY A 100 25.31 15.02 23.90
C GLY A 100 26.44 14.19 24.51
N ASN A 101 26.31 13.71 25.74
CA ASN A 101 27.31 12.80 26.31
C ASN A 101 27.08 11.38 25.78
N GLU A 102 28.15 10.74 25.31
CA GLU A 102 28.08 9.32 24.90
C GLU A 102 27.79 8.45 26.13
N ILE A 103 26.75 7.62 26.03
CA ILE A 103 26.33 6.72 27.10
C ILE A 103 26.44 5.24 26.70
N LYS A 104 26.54 4.95 25.41
CA LYS A 104 26.66 3.57 24.91
C LYS A 104 27.28 3.53 23.52
N LYS A 105 28.16 2.55 23.31
CA LYS A 105 28.68 2.15 22.01
C LYS A 105 28.29 0.71 21.73
N ILE A 106 27.77 0.45 20.53
CA ILE A 106 27.22 -0.83 20.09
C ILE A 106 27.90 -1.19 18.79
N ARG A 107 28.55 -2.36 18.75
CA ARG A 107 29.31 -2.82 17.58
C ARG A 107 28.51 -3.85 16.80
N LYS A 108 28.95 -4.16 15.58
CA LYS A 108 28.33 -5.13 14.66
C LYS A 108 27.84 -6.44 15.31
N ASN A 109 28.58 -7.00 16.27
CA ASN A 109 28.25 -8.28 16.90
C ASN A 109 27.14 -8.17 17.95
N ASP A 110 26.80 -6.97 18.39
CA ASP A 110 25.73 -6.72 19.37
C ASP A 110 24.35 -6.55 18.68
N PHE A 111 24.32 -6.47 17.35
CA PHE A 111 23.07 -6.40 16.58
C PHE A 111 22.40 -7.76 16.55
N LYS A 112 21.08 -7.77 16.65
CA LYS A 112 20.29 -8.98 16.41
C LYS A 112 20.35 -9.33 14.94
N ASP A 113 20.51 -10.61 14.65
CA ASP A 113 20.68 -11.14 13.31
C ASP A 113 19.60 -12.16 13.04
N VAL A 114 18.69 -11.81 12.13
CA VAL A 114 17.51 -12.62 11.82
C VAL A 114 17.34 -12.73 10.31
N SER A 115 16.61 -13.76 9.88
CA SER A 115 16.16 -13.85 8.50
C SER A 115 15.18 -12.70 8.22
N ALA A 116 15.34 -12.03 7.07
CA ALA A 116 14.50 -10.91 6.62
C ALA A 116 13.28 -11.43 5.84
N VAL A 117 12.61 -12.43 6.42
CA VAL A 117 11.47 -13.12 5.82
C VAL A 117 10.19 -12.61 6.48
N ASP A 118 9.27 -12.07 5.68
CA ASP A 118 7.93 -11.72 6.17
C ASP A 118 7.07 -12.99 6.36
N GLY A 119 5.93 -12.85 7.05
CA GLY A 119 5.03 -13.99 7.28
C GLY A 119 4.42 -14.60 6.01
N GLY A 120 4.57 -13.97 4.85
CA GLY A 120 4.10 -14.45 3.55
C GLY A 120 5.19 -15.14 2.71
N THR A 121 6.44 -15.09 3.14
CA THR A 121 7.60 -15.68 2.47
C THR A 121 8.02 -16.93 3.22
N LEU A 122 8.10 -18.07 2.53
CA LEU A 122 8.49 -19.33 3.16
C LEU A 122 10.01 -19.36 3.39
N TYR A 123 10.77 -18.87 2.41
CA TYR A 123 12.23 -18.87 2.48
C TYR A 123 12.84 -17.72 1.69
N SER A 124 13.80 -17.03 2.30
CA SER A 124 14.72 -16.12 1.62
C SER A 124 16.10 -16.19 2.24
N ASP A 125 17.13 -15.99 1.41
CA ASP A 125 18.53 -15.80 1.82
C ASP A 125 18.80 -14.40 2.39
N SER A 126 17.86 -13.47 2.23
CA SER A 126 17.94 -12.14 2.82
C SER A 126 17.93 -12.22 4.34
N ARG A 127 18.87 -11.50 4.96
CA ARG A 127 19.04 -11.37 6.40
C ARG A 127 19.07 -9.90 6.78
N VAL A 128 18.73 -9.61 8.03
CA VAL A 128 18.83 -8.25 8.57
C VAL A 128 19.57 -8.29 9.90
N LYS A 129 20.58 -7.43 10.02
CA LYS A 129 21.11 -7.03 11.32
C LYS A 129 20.40 -5.78 11.78
N TYR A 130 19.69 -5.83 12.90
CA TYR A 130 18.99 -4.68 13.45
C TYR A 130 19.30 -4.45 14.93
N LEU A 131 19.23 -3.20 15.34
CA LEU A 131 19.38 -2.81 16.73
C LEU A 131 18.01 -2.76 17.42
N GLU A 132 17.86 -3.58 18.45
CA GLU A 132 16.78 -3.43 19.42
C GLU A 132 17.28 -2.57 20.59
N TYR A 133 16.85 -1.32 20.64
CA TYR A 133 17.26 -0.37 21.68
C TYR A 133 16.07 0.18 22.44
N THR A 134 16.11 0.03 23.77
CA THR A 134 15.14 0.62 24.69
C THR A 134 15.80 1.80 25.42
N PRO A 135 15.41 3.06 25.13
CA PRO A 135 16.00 4.23 25.76
C PRO A 135 15.54 4.36 27.22
N ILE A 136 16.44 4.87 28.07
CA ILE A 136 16.15 5.14 29.49
C ILE A 136 15.42 6.48 29.66
N LYS A 137 15.70 7.46 28.80
CA LYS A 137 15.13 8.81 28.83
C LYS A 137 15.02 9.39 27.41
N TYR A 138 14.08 10.32 27.24
CA TYR A 138 13.97 11.15 26.03
C TYR A 138 14.26 12.62 26.38
N PRO A 139 14.78 13.42 25.43
CA PRO A 139 15.31 12.97 24.14
C PRO A 139 16.63 12.20 24.29
N TYR A 140 16.98 11.42 23.27
CA TYR A 140 18.30 10.80 23.12
C TYR A 140 18.72 10.85 21.65
N THR A 141 20.02 10.75 21.38
CA THR A 141 20.56 10.79 20.02
C THR A 141 21.27 9.49 19.70
N ILE A 142 21.11 8.99 18.46
CA ILE A 142 21.86 7.86 17.91
C ILE A 142 22.67 8.34 16.71
N GLU A 143 23.96 8.01 16.70
CA GLU A 143 24.75 7.95 15.47
C GLU A 143 24.78 6.50 14.99
N PHE A 144 24.30 6.25 13.79
CA PHE A 144 24.37 4.98 13.07
C PHE A 144 25.36 5.11 11.93
N THR A 145 26.36 4.23 11.90
CA THR A 145 27.35 4.17 10.81
C THR A 145 27.36 2.77 10.22
N SER A 146 27.21 2.68 8.89
CA SER A 146 27.30 1.42 8.16
C SER A 146 28.12 1.53 6.87
N GLU A 147 28.73 0.43 6.47
CA GLU A 147 29.36 0.27 5.16
C GLU A 147 29.07 -1.13 4.62
N THR A 148 28.48 -1.21 3.43
CA THR A 148 28.25 -2.46 2.71
C THR A 148 29.01 -2.47 1.39
N ILE A 149 29.39 -3.66 0.94
CA ILE A 149 29.94 -3.90 -0.39
C ILE A 149 29.07 -4.95 -1.07
N THR A 150 28.67 -4.71 -2.30
CA THR A 150 27.83 -5.62 -3.07
C THR A 150 28.27 -5.71 -4.52
N SER A 151 28.04 -6.88 -5.13
CA SER A 151 28.12 -7.05 -6.58
C SER A 151 26.86 -6.61 -7.32
N ASN A 152 25.75 -6.41 -6.60
CA ASN A 152 24.47 -6.02 -7.19
C ASN A 152 24.41 -4.51 -7.39
N THR A 153 24.96 -4.04 -8.49
CA THR A 153 25.04 -2.61 -8.84
C THR A 153 23.76 -2.08 -9.49
N ALA A 154 22.78 -2.96 -9.74
CA ALA A 154 21.46 -2.60 -10.27
C ALA A 154 20.64 -1.72 -9.30
N PHE A 155 20.94 -1.77 -7.99
CA PHE A 155 20.21 -1.09 -6.93
C PHE A 155 20.99 0.08 -6.33
N ILE A 156 21.26 1.11 -7.14
CA ILE A 156 21.84 2.35 -6.60
C ILE A 156 20.82 2.99 -5.65
N PRO A 157 21.14 3.19 -4.35
CA PRO A 157 20.22 3.80 -3.40
C PRO A 157 19.74 5.17 -3.87
N SER A 158 18.46 5.48 -3.72
CA SER A 158 17.94 6.81 -4.07
C SER A 158 18.32 7.87 -3.02
N PHE A 159 18.41 9.14 -3.44
CA PHE A 159 18.47 10.25 -2.48
C PHE A 159 17.04 10.59 -2.03
N THR A 160 16.71 10.34 -0.76
CA THR A 160 15.40 10.65 -0.18
C THR A 160 15.59 11.32 1.18
N PRO A 161 15.80 12.65 1.23
CA PRO A 161 16.19 13.34 2.47
C PRO A 161 15.10 13.34 3.55
N ILE A 162 13.82 13.13 3.18
CA ILE A 162 12.71 12.81 4.09
C ILE A 162 11.82 11.73 3.44
N ASN A 163 11.58 10.65 4.19
CA ASN A 163 10.74 9.52 3.78
C ASN A 163 9.67 9.11 4.80
N SER A 164 9.59 9.78 5.96
CA SER A 164 8.62 9.47 7.02
C SER A 164 7.87 10.71 7.49
N TYR A 165 6.56 10.54 7.77
CA TYR A 165 5.80 11.54 8.49
C TYR A 165 6.32 11.72 9.92
N LEU A 166 6.10 12.92 10.47
CA LEU A 166 6.49 13.32 11.82
C LEU A 166 8.00 13.20 12.07
N VAL A 167 8.81 13.33 11.02
CA VAL A 167 10.28 13.39 11.08
C VAL A 167 10.75 14.60 10.28
N SER A 168 11.65 15.37 10.84
CA SER A 168 12.35 16.48 10.18
C SER A 168 13.81 16.11 9.91
N ALA A 169 14.48 16.86 9.04
CA ALA A 169 15.90 16.69 8.72
C ALA A 169 16.64 18.04 8.71
N GLU A 170 17.71 18.17 9.51
CA GLU A 170 18.55 19.38 9.52
C GLU A 170 19.48 19.41 8.31
N THR A 171 20.15 18.30 8.01
CA THR A 171 21.04 18.16 6.85
C THR A 171 21.00 16.73 6.33
N SER A 172 20.86 16.58 5.01
CA SER A 172 21.08 15.31 4.34
C SER A 172 21.95 15.52 3.10
N THR A 173 23.01 14.74 2.98
CA THR A 173 23.96 14.76 1.87
C THR A 173 24.01 13.41 1.19
N TYR A 174 24.22 13.43 -0.12
CA TYR A 174 24.29 12.23 -0.93
C TYR A 174 25.35 12.39 -2.02
N THR A 175 26.27 11.44 -2.14
CA THR A 175 27.34 11.44 -3.15
C THR A 175 27.40 10.11 -3.88
N ILE A 176 27.50 10.12 -5.22
CA ILE A 176 27.90 8.96 -6.03
C ILE A 176 29.24 9.24 -6.66
N ASN A 177 30.21 8.34 -6.46
CA ASN A 177 31.47 8.32 -7.18
C ASN A 177 31.48 7.14 -8.16
N TYR A 178 31.92 7.35 -9.39
CA TYR A 178 31.97 6.32 -10.43
C TYR A 178 33.08 6.62 -11.45
N PRO A 179 33.69 5.61 -12.07
CA PRO A 179 34.68 5.81 -13.13
C PRO A 179 34.02 6.31 -14.43
N GLU A 180 34.78 6.98 -15.28
CA GLU A 180 34.27 7.62 -16.52
C GLU A 180 33.60 6.66 -17.51
N HIS A 181 33.96 5.37 -17.48
CA HIS A 181 33.36 4.36 -18.36
C HIS A 181 31.98 3.86 -17.91
N ILE A 182 31.55 4.20 -16.68
CA ILE A 182 30.20 3.87 -16.19
C ILE A 182 29.29 5.07 -16.43
N THR A 183 28.14 4.81 -17.06
CA THR A 183 27.12 5.84 -17.30
C THR A 183 26.04 5.78 -16.23
N ILE A 184 25.89 6.87 -15.47
CA ILE A 184 24.82 7.02 -14.46
C ILE A 184 23.72 7.92 -15.02
N ARG A 185 22.49 7.42 -15.00
CA ARG A 185 21.25 8.17 -15.25
C ARG A 185 20.61 8.57 -13.92
N LYS A 186 19.96 9.72 -13.89
CA LYS A 186 19.24 10.23 -12.71
C LYS A 186 17.88 10.81 -13.08
N LYS A 187 16.90 10.73 -12.17
CA LYS A 187 15.60 11.40 -12.26
C LYS A 187 15.28 12.12 -10.95
N GLU A 188 15.15 13.44 -11.02
CA GLU A 188 14.80 14.31 -9.90
C GLU A 188 13.27 14.49 -9.85
N LYS A 189 12.69 14.43 -8.65
CA LYS A 189 11.24 14.60 -8.43
C LYS A 189 10.97 15.43 -7.19
N ASN A 190 9.92 16.26 -7.24
CA ASN A 190 9.37 17.02 -6.11
C ASN A 190 10.34 18.05 -5.51
N PHE A 191 11.02 18.82 -6.36
CA PHE A 191 11.95 19.88 -5.93
C PHE A 191 11.29 21.25 -5.88
N GLU A 192 10.06 21.36 -6.38
CA GLU A 192 9.24 22.55 -6.30
C GLU A 192 8.98 22.82 -4.81
N ASN A 193 9.47 23.95 -4.30
CA ASN A 193 9.36 24.40 -2.89
C ASN A 193 10.43 23.92 -1.90
N ILE A 194 11.45 23.16 -2.32
CA ILE A 194 12.56 22.78 -1.44
C ILE A 194 13.88 23.10 -2.13
N GLU A 195 14.72 23.90 -1.45
CA GLU A 195 16.07 24.20 -1.93
C GLU A 195 16.96 22.97 -1.76
N ILE A 196 17.41 22.43 -2.89
CA ILE A 196 18.36 21.32 -2.96
C ILE A 196 19.62 21.82 -3.66
N GLU A 197 20.73 21.85 -2.93
CA GLU A 197 22.05 22.09 -3.52
C GLU A 197 22.44 20.83 -4.30
N SER A 198 22.88 20.97 -5.55
CA SER A 198 23.35 19.84 -6.37
C SER A 198 24.57 20.21 -7.20
N GLU A 199 25.43 19.22 -7.44
CA GLU A 199 26.62 19.34 -8.28
C GLU A 199 26.78 18.04 -9.09
N THR A 200 27.10 18.15 -10.38
CA THR A 200 27.41 17.01 -11.24
C THR A 200 28.72 17.30 -11.96
N LEU A 201 29.75 16.52 -11.64
CA LEU A 201 31.09 16.56 -12.24
C LEU A 201 31.38 15.21 -12.90
N THR A 202 32.40 15.16 -13.74
CA THR A 202 32.90 13.89 -14.29
C THR A 202 33.23 12.92 -13.15
N GLY A 203 32.55 11.77 -13.14
CA GLY A 203 32.73 10.71 -12.14
C GLY A 203 32.18 11.02 -10.74
N LYS A 204 31.42 12.11 -10.55
CA LYS A 204 30.83 12.47 -9.26
C LYS A 204 29.47 13.17 -9.39
N ILE A 205 28.49 12.70 -8.62
CA ILE A 205 27.18 13.39 -8.45
C ILE A 205 26.98 13.68 -6.96
N PHE A 206 26.56 14.90 -6.61
CA PHE A 206 26.32 15.34 -5.25
C PHE A 206 24.96 16.03 -5.10
N TYR A 207 24.29 15.76 -3.98
CA TYR A 207 23.06 16.44 -3.54
C TYR A 207 23.14 16.78 -2.06
N LYS A 208 22.49 17.88 -1.67
CA LYS A 208 22.31 18.27 -0.28
C LYS A 208 20.98 18.98 -0.05
N ALA A 209 20.28 18.56 0.99
CA ALA A 209 19.09 19.22 1.51
C ALA A 209 19.35 19.72 2.93
N LYS A 210 18.71 20.84 3.31
CA LYS A 210 18.81 21.42 4.66
C LYS A 210 17.44 21.82 5.19
N ASN A 211 17.30 21.77 6.52
CA ASN A 211 16.17 22.34 7.28
C ASN A 211 14.79 21.91 6.78
N LEU A 212 14.63 20.61 6.48
CA LEU A 212 13.37 20.04 6.03
C LEU A 212 12.45 19.75 7.22
N LYS A 213 11.27 20.38 7.24
CA LYS A 213 10.30 20.29 8.34
C LYS A 213 9.48 19.00 8.29
N ALA A 214 9.02 18.56 9.46
CA ALA A 214 8.18 17.38 9.59
C ALA A 214 6.79 17.58 8.94
N PHE A 215 6.35 16.56 8.19
CA PHE A 215 5.00 16.48 7.65
C PHE A 215 4.07 15.72 8.60
N LYS A 216 2.87 16.23 8.84
CA LYS A 216 1.82 15.51 9.55
C LYS A 216 0.96 14.76 8.53
N PRO A 217 0.58 13.48 8.78
CA PRO A 217 -0.35 12.80 7.90
C PRO A 217 -1.73 13.46 7.98
N GLU A 218 -2.39 13.60 6.84
CA GLU A 218 -3.75 14.13 6.70
C GLU A 218 -4.62 13.08 6.00
N ASP A 219 -5.86 12.88 6.46
CA ASP A 219 -6.79 11.93 5.85
C ASP A 219 -6.95 12.25 4.35
N TYR A 220 -7.02 11.20 3.54
CA TYR A 220 -7.11 11.30 2.08
C TYR A 220 -6.01 12.19 1.48
N SER A 221 -4.78 12.15 1.99
CA SER A 221 -3.62 12.79 1.35
C SER A 221 -2.86 11.78 0.48
N PRO A 222 -2.04 12.26 -0.50
CA PRO A 222 -1.10 11.40 -1.20
C PRO A 222 -0.09 10.76 -0.26
N SER A 223 0.59 9.70 -0.73
CA SER A 223 1.70 9.12 0.01
C SER A 223 2.82 10.15 0.18
N ILE A 224 3.56 10.10 1.29
CA ILE A 224 4.70 11.00 1.51
C ILE A 224 5.72 10.94 0.35
N THR A 225 5.91 9.75 -0.22
CA THR A 225 6.81 9.49 -1.35
C THR A 225 6.38 10.14 -2.66
N ASP A 226 5.14 10.63 -2.73
CA ASP A 226 4.57 11.26 -3.92
C ASP A 226 4.92 12.75 -3.96
N PHE A 227 5.17 13.40 -2.82
CA PHE A 227 5.39 14.84 -2.74
C PHE A 227 6.69 15.26 -2.02
N THR A 228 7.46 14.35 -1.42
CA THR A 228 8.79 14.69 -0.88
C THR A 228 9.88 14.59 -1.94
N PRO A 229 10.95 15.41 -1.84
CA PRO A 229 12.07 15.37 -2.78
C PRO A 229 12.68 13.99 -2.87
N LYS A 230 12.95 13.54 -4.09
CA LYS A 230 13.71 12.31 -4.32
C LYS A 230 14.51 12.37 -5.61
N VAL A 231 15.64 11.66 -5.63
CA VAL A 231 16.43 11.42 -6.84
C VAL A 231 16.63 9.92 -7.01
N LEU A 232 16.13 9.40 -8.13
CA LEU A 232 16.35 8.03 -8.56
C LEU A 232 17.65 7.97 -9.36
N PHE A 233 18.40 6.88 -9.20
CA PHE A 233 19.65 6.65 -9.93
C PHE A 233 19.63 5.26 -10.57
N ALA A 234 20.23 5.14 -11.74
CA ALA A 234 20.43 3.88 -12.43
C ALA A 234 21.75 3.90 -13.18
N SER A 235 22.46 2.78 -13.19
CA SER A 235 23.62 2.59 -14.06
C SER A 235 23.16 1.97 -15.38
N LYS A 236 23.74 2.41 -16.50
CA LYS A 236 23.54 1.75 -17.80
C LYS A 236 24.16 0.35 -17.80
N GLN A 237 25.35 0.22 -17.22
CA GLN A 237 26.05 -1.05 -17.03
C GLN A 237 25.86 -1.52 -15.59
N PHE A 238 25.20 -2.66 -15.38
CA PHE A 238 25.02 -3.20 -14.04
C PHE A 238 25.12 -4.71 -14.00
N THR A 239 25.26 -5.24 -12.80
CA THR A 239 25.21 -6.67 -12.51
C THR A 239 24.08 -6.92 -11.51
N LEU A 240 23.27 -7.93 -11.77
CA LEU A 240 22.23 -8.43 -10.87
C LEU A 240 22.47 -9.90 -10.59
N GLU A 241 22.82 -10.24 -9.35
CA GLU A 241 23.02 -11.63 -8.92
C GLU A 241 24.02 -12.42 -9.79
N GLY A 242 25.01 -11.73 -10.33
CA GLY A 242 26.03 -12.28 -11.22
C GLY A 242 25.67 -12.25 -12.72
N VAL A 243 24.49 -11.76 -13.08
CA VAL A 243 24.07 -11.55 -14.47
C VAL A 243 24.37 -10.11 -14.86
N GLU A 244 25.29 -9.93 -15.81
CA GLU A 244 25.64 -8.62 -16.35
C GLU A 244 24.56 -8.10 -17.30
N SER A 245 24.43 -6.78 -17.40
CA SER A 245 23.43 -6.12 -18.22
C SER A 245 23.91 -4.77 -18.76
N LEU A 246 23.37 -4.40 -19.93
CA LEU A 246 23.53 -3.10 -20.56
C LEU A 246 22.15 -2.56 -20.94
N VAL A 247 21.64 -1.59 -20.19
CA VAL A 247 20.26 -1.10 -20.31
C VAL A 247 20.22 0.42 -20.34
N GLU A 248 19.75 0.97 -21.46
CA GLU A 248 19.47 2.41 -21.58
C GLU A 248 18.00 2.74 -21.26
N ASN A 249 17.08 1.90 -21.71
CA ASN A 249 15.63 2.15 -21.70
C ASN A 249 14.83 0.87 -21.46
N TRP A 250 13.49 0.99 -21.35
CA TRP A 250 12.61 -0.14 -21.03
C TRP A 250 12.63 -1.23 -22.09
N ASN A 251 12.90 -0.88 -23.35
CA ASN A 251 13.04 -1.85 -24.42
C ASN A 251 14.27 -2.74 -24.23
N ASP A 252 15.42 -2.16 -23.86
CA ASP A 252 16.63 -2.94 -23.56
C ASP A 252 16.46 -3.77 -22.29
N PHE A 253 15.83 -3.20 -21.26
CA PHE A 253 15.58 -3.88 -19.99
C PHE A 253 14.74 -5.15 -20.19
N ALA A 254 13.62 -5.04 -20.90
CA ALA A 254 12.74 -6.17 -21.14
C ALA A 254 13.41 -7.25 -22.02
N LYS A 255 14.20 -6.86 -23.04
CA LYS A 255 14.99 -7.83 -23.81
C LYS A 255 15.94 -8.61 -22.93
N TRP A 256 16.72 -7.92 -22.11
CA TRP A 256 17.65 -8.55 -21.17
C TRP A 256 16.91 -9.50 -20.23
N MET A 257 15.84 -9.03 -19.58
CA MET A 257 15.06 -9.85 -18.65
C MET A 257 14.42 -11.06 -19.35
N TYR A 258 13.91 -10.89 -20.58
CA TYR A 258 13.35 -11.97 -21.37
C TYR A 258 14.41 -13.01 -21.75
N HIS A 259 15.48 -12.61 -22.42
CA HIS A 259 16.44 -13.54 -23.01
C HIS A 259 17.35 -14.18 -21.97
N ASP A 260 17.74 -13.45 -20.91
CA ASP A 260 18.72 -13.92 -19.93
C ASP A 260 18.07 -14.59 -18.71
N LEU A 261 16.83 -14.21 -18.35
CA LEU A 261 16.17 -14.73 -17.14
C LEU A 261 14.95 -15.59 -17.45
N ILE A 262 14.03 -15.14 -18.30
CA ILE A 262 12.70 -15.75 -18.46
C ILE A 262 12.68 -16.89 -19.49
N LYS A 263 13.12 -16.64 -20.72
CA LYS A 263 13.00 -17.55 -21.88
C LYS A 263 13.54 -18.96 -21.60
N VAL A 264 14.59 -19.05 -20.80
CA VAL A 264 15.27 -20.32 -20.46
C VAL A 264 14.53 -21.17 -19.43
N THR A 265 13.31 -20.77 -19.03
CA THR A 265 12.52 -21.42 -17.96
C THR A 265 11.13 -21.86 -18.42
N HIS A 266 10.85 -21.86 -19.73
CA HIS A 266 9.54 -22.22 -20.30
C HIS A 266 9.42 -23.71 -20.66
N ASP A 267 10.28 -24.55 -20.10
CA ASP A 267 10.28 -25.98 -20.35
C ASP A 267 9.05 -26.64 -19.72
N LEU A 268 8.28 -27.40 -20.51
CA LEU A 268 7.15 -28.21 -20.04
C LEU A 268 7.34 -29.67 -20.48
N PRO A 269 6.95 -30.65 -19.66
CA PRO A 269 6.89 -32.04 -20.10
C PRO A 269 5.92 -32.22 -21.28
N GLU A 270 6.26 -33.10 -22.23
CA GLU A 270 5.38 -33.42 -23.38
C GLU A 270 4.01 -33.95 -22.94
N SER A 271 3.96 -34.67 -21.81
CA SER A 271 2.72 -35.12 -21.19
C SER A 271 1.83 -33.94 -20.79
N THR A 272 2.40 -32.93 -20.12
CA THR A 272 1.68 -31.74 -19.67
C THR A 272 1.18 -30.92 -20.87
N ILE A 273 1.99 -30.79 -21.93
CA ILE A 273 1.56 -30.14 -23.18
C ILE A 273 0.34 -30.87 -23.76
N SER A 274 0.39 -32.20 -23.84
CA SER A 274 -0.71 -33.03 -24.35
C SER A 274 -1.96 -32.90 -23.48
N ASP A 275 -1.80 -32.88 -22.15
CA ASP A 275 -2.91 -32.73 -21.19
C ASP A 275 -3.61 -31.37 -21.35
N ILE A 276 -2.84 -30.28 -21.49
CA ILE A 276 -3.40 -28.94 -21.73
C ILE A 276 -4.11 -28.86 -23.08
N GLN A 277 -3.53 -29.40 -24.14
CA GLN A 277 -4.17 -29.43 -25.46
C GLN A 277 -5.47 -30.23 -25.42
N ASN A 278 -5.50 -31.34 -24.67
CA ASN A 278 -6.71 -32.13 -24.47
C ASN A 278 -7.76 -31.41 -23.60
N LEU A 279 -7.34 -30.67 -22.56
CA LEU A 279 -8.23 -29.89 -21.69
C LEU A 279 -9.05 -28.86 -22.47
N VAL A 280 -8.44 -28.28 -23.50
CA VAL A 280 -9.03 -27.17 -24.28
C VAL A 280 -9.46 -27.58 -25.69
N LYS A 281 -9.41 -28.86 -26.04
CA LYS A 281 -9.66 -29.36 -27.42
C LYS A 281 -11.03 -29.01 -27.98
N ASP A 282 -12.03 -28.91 -27.11
CA ASP A 282 -13.43 -28.65 -27.47
C ASP A 282 -13.77 -27.15 -27.45
N GLU A 283 -12.83 -26.30 -27.02
CA GLU A 283 -13.00 -24.85 -26.99
C GLU A 283 -12.59 -24.19 -28.30
N THR A 284 -13.47 -23.34 -28.82
CA THR A 284 -13.27 -22.67 -30.12
C THR A 284 -12.60 -21.30 -29.99
N ASN A 285 -12.72 -20.65 -28.83
CA ASN A 285 -12.20 -19.30 -28.58
C ASN A 285 -11.01 -19.35 -27.61
N ASP A 286 -9.95 -18.61 -27.91
CA ASP A 286 -8.73 -18.54 -27.10
C ASP A 286 -8.98 -18.03 -25.68
N ILE A 287 -9.99 -17.18 -25.47
CA ILE A 287 -10.37 -16.73 -24.12
C ILE A 287 -10.93 -17.87 -23.28
N ASP A 288 -11.80 -18.71 -23.84
CA ASP A 288 -12.37 -19.86 -23.12
C ASP A 288 -11.30 -20.91 -22.80
N LYS A 289 -10.35 -21.12 -23.73
CA LYS A 289 -9.15 -21.92 -23.48
C LYS A 289 -8.31 -21.34 -22.34
N ALA A 290 -8.04 -20.03 -22.38
CA ALA A 290 -7.24 -19.35 -21.36
C ALA A 290 -7.89 -19.42 -19.98
N LYS A 291 -9.22 -19.26 -19.91
CA LYS A 291 -10.00 -19.39 -18.67
C LYS A 291 -9.91 -20.80 -18.08
N LYS A 292 -10.02 -21.86 -18.91
CA LYS A 292 -9.81 -23.24 -18.46
C LYS A 292 -8.40 -23.51 -17.96
N ILE A 293 -7.38 -22.98 -18.66
CA ILE A 293 -5.98 -23.13 -18.25
C ILE A 293 -5.71 -22.39 -16.94
N TYR A 294 -6.26 -21.18 -16.77
CA TYR A 294 -6.14 -20.42 -15.54
C TYR A 294 -6.78 -21.17 -14.36
N GLN A 295 -7.99 -21.72 -14.53
CA GLN A 295 -8.63 -22.55 -13.51
C GLN A 295 -7.79 -23.80 -13.19
N TYR A 296 -7.25 -24.49 -14.19
CA TYR A 296 -6.36 -25.62 -13.99
C TYR A 296 -5.13 -25.26 -13.13
N VAL A 297 -4.53 -24.09 -13.38
CA VAL A 297 -3.42 -23.60 -12.56
C VAL A 297 -3.88 -23.37 -11.12
N GLN A 298 -5.00 -22.68 -10.90
CA GLN A 298 -5.54 -22.39 -9.56
C GLN A 298 -5.83 -23.67 -8.76
N ASP A 299 -6.33 -24.73 -9.41
CA ASP A 299 -6.66 -26.00 -8.77
C ASP A 299 -5.40 -26.84 -8.46
N LYS A 300 -4.35 -26.70 -9.28
CA LYS A 300 -3.13 -27.51 -9.19
C LYS A 300 -2.11 -26.94 -8.22
N VAL A 301 -1.83 -25.64 -8.30
CA VAL A 301 -0.63 -25.05 -7.68
C VAL A 301 -0.94 -24.25 -6.43
N ARG A 302 0.06 -24.09 -5.56
CA ARG A 302 0.01 -23.22 -4.37
C ARG A 302 1.00 -22.08 -4.48
N TYR A 303 0.60 -20.90 -4.01
CA TYR A 303 1.54 -19.80 -3.86
C TYR A 303 2.48 -20.05 -2.68
N ILE A 304 3.79 -20.04 -2.95
CA ILE A 304 4.85 -20.10 -1.93
C ILE A 304 5.95 -19.13 -2.35
N SER A 305 6.08 -18.02 -1.63
CA SER A 305 7.14 -17.04 -1.88
C SER A 305 8.50 -17.59 -1.45
N VAL A 306 9.41 -17.74 -2.42
CA VAL A 306 10.80 -18.19 -2.24
C VAL A 306 11.72 -17.24 -3.01
N GLN A 307 12.66 -16.60 -2.33
CA GLN A 307 13.53 -15.58 -2.94
C GLN A 307 14.99 -15.85 -2.56
N VAL A 308 15.77 -16.42 -3.49
CA VAL A 308 17.16 -16.81 -3.26
C VAL A 308 18.02 -16.41 -4.45
N GLY A 309 19.03 -15.58 -4.23
CA GLY A 309 19.93 -15.06 -5.26
C GLY A 309 19.19 -14.61 -6.52
N ILE A 310 19.64 -15.10 -7.69
CA ILE A 310 18.99 -14.78 -8.98
C ILE A 310 17.53 -15.25 -9.03
N GLY A 311 17.13 -16.26 -8.26
CA GLY A 311 15.74 -16.72 -8.13
C GLY A 311 14.80 -15.68 -7.52
N GLY A 312 15.32 -14.59 -6.93
CA GLY A 312 14.52 -13.40 -6.61
C GLY A 312 13.96 -12.70 -7.86
N TRP A 313 14.56 -12.92 -9.03
CA TRP A 313 14.28 -12.23 -10.30
C TRP A 313 13.96 -13.16 -11.47
N LYS A 314 14.62 -14.31 -11.50
CA LYS A 314 14.42 -15.39 -12.47
C LYS A 314 13.29 -16.31 -11.97
N PRO A 315 12.25 -16.58 -12.77
CA PRO A 315 11.22 -17.56 -12.40
C PRO A 315 11.80 -18.98 -12.28
N PHE A 316 11.12 -19.84 -11.52
CA PHE A 316 11.36 -21.28 -11.59
C PHE A 316 11.07 -21.81 -13.01
N ASN A 317 11.72 -22.92 -13.37
CA ASN A 317 11.39 -23.65 -14.58
C ASN A 317 9.93 -24.10 -14.53
N ALA A 318 9.21 -23.96 -15.64
CA ALA A 318 7.80 -24.33 -15.72
C ALA A 318 7.61 -25.82 -15.41
N SER A 319 8.56 -26.68 -15.77
CA SER A 319 8.58 -28.11 -15.45
C SER A 319 8.73 -28.39 -13.95
N GLU A 320 9.45 -27.53 -13.22
CA GLU A 320 9.60 -27.65 -11.77
C GLU A 320 8.31 -27.26 -11.06
N VAL A 321 7.66 -26.16 -11.48
CA VAL A 321 6.34 -25.76 -10.97
C VAL A 321 5.30 -26.85 -11.28
N ASP A 322 5.31 -27.40 -12.49
CA ASP A 322 4.44 -28.51 -12.91
C ASP A 322 4.56 -29.73 -11.99
N ARG A 323 5.80 -30.14 -11.70
CA ARG A 323 6.12 -31.32 -10.89
C ARG A 323 5.87 -31.10 -9.39
N LEU A 324 6.20 -29.92 -8.87
CA LEU A 324 6.14 -29.61 -7.44
C LEU A 324 4.80 -29.01 -7.00
N SER A 325 4.01 -28.50 -7.94
CA SER A 325 2.70 -27.88 -7.70
C SER A 325 2.77 -26.68 -6.73
N TYR A 326 3.85 -25.91 -6.77
CA TYR A 326 3.95 -24.61 -6.10
C TYR A 326 4.89 -23.65 -6.84
N GLY A 327 4.74 -22.35 -6.56
CA GLY A 327 5.64 -21.31 -7.06
C GLY A 327 5.39 -19.96 -6.41
N ASP A 328 6.33 -19.03 -6.59
CA ASP A 328 6.17 -17.62 -6.23
C ASP A 328 5.52 -16.83 -7.38
N CYS A 329 5.47 -15.50 -7.28
CA CYS A 329 4.79 -14.66 -8.28
C CYS A 329 5.36 -14.80 -9.69
N LYS A 330 6.68 -14.96 -9.78
CA LYS A 330 7.41 -15.15 -11.03
C LYS A 330 7.16 -16.55 -11.57
N GLY A 331 7.32 -17.57 -10.72
CA GLY A 331 7.14 -18.97 -11.08
C GLY A 331 5.72 -19.28 -11.57
N LEU A 332 4.69 -18.82 -10.86
CA LEU A 332 3.30 -19.10 -11.24
C LEU A 332 2.88 -18.32 -12.49
N THR A 333 3.32 -17.08 -12.66
CA THR A 333 3.09 -16.32 -13.90
C THR A 333 3.78 -17.00 -15.08
N ASN A 334 5.04 -17.40 -14.92
CA ASN A 334 5.83 -18.08 -15.94
C ASN A 334 5.24 -19.43 -16.35
N TYR A 335 4.80 -20.23 -15.37
CA TYR A 335 4.14 -21.50 -15.61
C TYR A 335 2.82 -21.31 -16.37
N THR A 336 1.99 -20.34 -15.95
CA THR A 336 0.73 -20.02 -16.65
C THR A 336 1.01 -19.60 -18.10
N MET A 337 2.00 -18.74 -18.33
CA MET A 337 2.43 -18.32 -19.68
C MET A 337 2.88 -19.50 -20.54
N ALA A 338 3.62 -20.46 -19.97
CA ALA A 338 4.07 -21.65 -20.68
C ALA A 338 2.90 -22.58 -21.07
N LEU A 339 1.91 -22.76 -20.18
CA LEU A 339 0.71 -23.56 -20.48
C LEU A 339 -0.18 -22.89 -21.54
N LEU A 340 -0.37 -21.56 -21.48
CA LEU A 340 -1.09 -20.82 -22.52
C LEU A 340 -0.41 -20.97 -23.88
N LYS A 341 0.93 -20.88 -23.92
CA LYS A 341 1.71 -21.12 -25.13
C LYS A 341 1.51 -22.54 -25.68
N ALA A 342 1.38 -23.56 -24.84
CA ALA A 342 1.09 -24.94 -25.27
C ALA A 342 -0.27 -25.07 -25.99
N ALA A 343 -1.21 -24.16 -25.71
CA ALA A 343 -2.50 -24.03 -26.37
C ALA A 343 -2.52 -22.98 -27.51
N ASN A 344 -1.34 -22.46 -27.92
CA ASN A 344 -1.16 -21.41 -28.93
C ASN A 344 -1.79 -20.05 -28.56
N ILE A 345 -1.87 -19.72 -27.27
CA ILE A 345 -2.39 -18.44 -26.78
C ILE A 345 -1.20 -17.53 -26.45
N GLU A 346 -1.16 -16.36 -27.07
CA GLU A 346 -0.13 -15.36 -26.79
C GLU A 346 -0.37 -14.71 -25.42
N SER A 347 0.70 -14.56 -24.64
CA SER A 347 0.68 -13.88 -23.35
C SER A 347 2.07 -13.37 -22.98
N ASN A 348 2.12 -12.35 -22.13
CA ASN A 348 3.34 -11.63 -21.78
C ASN A 348 3.51 -11.54 -20.26
N TYR A 349 4.72 -11.84 -19.80
CA TYR A 349 5.16 -11.63 -18.42
C TYR A 349 5.22 -10.13 -18.12
N SER A 350 4.62 -9.69 -17.01
CA SER A 350 4.51 -8.25 -16.71
C SER A 350 4.92 -7.93 -15.27
N VAL A 351 5.83 -6.96 -15.11
CA VAL A 351 6.32 -6.50 -13.81
C VAL A 351 5.48 -5.32 -13.32
N VAL A 352 5.05 -5.37 -12.06
CA VAL A 352 4.13 -4.40 -11.45
C VAL A 352 4.54 -4.06 -10.01
N TYR A 353 4.14 -2.88 -9.53
CA TYR A 353 4.06 -2.62 -8.09
C TYR A 353 2.70 -3.05 -7.55
N ALA A 354 2.66 -4.11 -6.77
CA ALA A 354 1.48 -4.54 -6.06
C ALA A 354 1.32 -3.86 -4.69
N GLY A 355 0.07 -3.70 -4.28
CA GLY A 355 -0.36 -3.07 -3.03
C GLY A 355 -1.59 -2.19 -3.19
N LYS A 356 -2.29 -1.93 -2.06
CA LYS A 356 -3.55 -1.17 -2.02
C LYS A 356 -3.44 0.30 -2.45
N THR A 357 -2.23 0.86 -2.44
CA THR A 357 -1.99 2.21 -2.96
C THR A 357 -1.32 2.07 -4.32
N PRO A 358 -2.01 2.45 -5.41
CA PRO A 358 -1.43 2.34 -6.75
C PRO A 358 -0.11 3.10 -6.85
N ARG A 359 0.91 2.42 -7.35
CA ARG A 359 2.22 2.96 -7.68
C ARG A 359 2.56 2.54 -9.11
N SER A 360 2.82 3.49 -9.98
CA SER A 360 3.25 3.23 -11.35
C SER A 360 4.76 2.96 -11.42
N ILE A 361 5.16 2.15 -12.39
CA ILE A 361 6.52 2.18 -12.93
C ILE A 361 6.76 3.53 -13.61
N GLU A 362 7.95 4.11 -13.43
CA GLU A 362 8.32 5.36 -14.10
C GLU A 362 8.56 5.08 -15.60
N ASP A 363 7.68 5.58 -16.45
CA ASP A 363 7.65 5.34 -17.90
C ASP A 363 8.88 5.90 -18.64
N ASP A 364 9.38 7.03 -18.19
CA ASP A 364 10.54 7.76 -18.75
C ASP A 364 11.89 7.43 -18.06
N PHE A 365 11.91 6.55 -17.05
CA PHE A 365 13.12 6.26 -16.28
C PHE A 365 13.27 4.79 -15.97
N THR A 366 14.07 4.12 -16.79
CA THR A 366 14.36 2.70 -16.63
C THR A 366 15.32 2.44 -15.49
N SER A 367 14.92 1.56 -14.57
CA SER A 367 15.72 1.00 -13.49
C SER A 367 15.07 -0.30 -13.04
N ILE A 368 15.67 -1.04 -12.11
CA ILE A 368 14.93 -2.13 -11.45
C ILE A 368 13.75 -1.51 -10.68
N GLN A 369 12.53 -1.89 -11.05
CA GLN A 369 11.26 -1.42 -10.46
C GLN A 369 10.26 -2.57 -10.38
N GLY A 370 9.16 -2.36 -9.66
CA GLY A 370 8.18 -3.39 -9.33
C GLY A 370 8.53 -4.17 -8.06
N ASN A 371 7.56 -4.91 -7.57
CA ASN A 371 7.70 -5.86 -6.45
C ASN A 371 6.86 -7.13 -6.66
N HIS A 372 6.15 -7.25 -7.80
CA HIS A 372 5.26 -8.35 -8.12
C HIS A 372 5.18 -8.55 -9.64
N VAL A 373 4.58 -9.66 -10.06
CA VAL A 373 4.47 -10.07 -11.45
C VAL A 373 3.07 -10.60 -11.73
N ILE A 374 2.50 -10.18 -12.85
CA ILE A 374 1.20 -10.62 -13.38
C ILE A 374 1.34 -11.01 -14.86
N LEU A 375 0.30 -11.67 -15.40
CA LEU A 375 0.26 -12.04 -16.82
C LEU A 375 -0.62 -11.09 -17.62
N ASN A 376 -0.18 -10.73 -18.82
CA ASN A 376 -0.92 -9.96 -19.81
C ASN A 376 -1.31 -10.88 -20.98
N ILE A 377 -2.57 -10.89 -21.39
CA ILE A 377 -3.03 -11.53 -22.62
C ILE A 377 -3.49 -10.40 -23.56
N PRO A 378 -2.69 -10.06 -24.58
CA PRO A 378 -2.99 -8.93 -25.46
C PRO A 378 -4.28 -9.17 -26.25
N GLN A 379 -5.06 -8.10 -26.48
CA GLN A 379 -6.27 -8.13 -27.32
C GLN A 379 -6.12 -7.21 -28.54
N GLU A 380 -6.67 -7.60 -29.70
CA GLU A 380 -6.55 -6.79 -30.92
C GLU A 380 -7.47 -5.56 -30.94
N HIS A 381 -8.67 -5.67 -30.38
CA HIS A 381 -9.75 -4.68 -30.49
C HIS A 381 -10.42 -4.33 -29.15
N GLU A 382 -9.90 -4.88 -28.05
CA GLU A 382 -10.41 -4.69 -26.70
C GLU A 382 -9.25 -4.36 -25.75
N ASP A 383 -9.56 -4.08 -24.50
CA ASP A 383 -8.52 -3.91 -23.47
C ASP A 383 -7.83 -5.26 -23.20
N ASP A 384 -6.52 -5.21 -22.98
CA ASP A 384 -5.75 -6.40 -22.60
C ASP A 384 -6.33 -7.06 -21.33
N ILE A 385 -6.31 -8.38 -21.31
CA ILE A 385 -6.74 -9.16 -20.14
C ILE A 385 -5.53 -9.36 -19.21
N TRP A 386 -5.72 -9.04 -17.94
CA TRP A 386 -4.69 -9.17 -16.91
C TRP A 386 -5.05 -10.31 -15.95
N LEU A 387 -4.09 -11.20 -15.67
CA LEU A 387 -4.28 -12.31 -14.75
C LEU A 387 -3.37 -12.21 -13.52
N GLU A 388 -3.99 -12.31 -12.34
CA GLU A 388 -3.28 -12.49 -11.07
C GLU A 388 -3.01 -13.99 -10.85
N CYS A 389 -1.83 -14.45 -11.29
CA CYS A 389 -1.46 -15.87 -11.25
C CYS A 389 -1.13 -16.39 -9.85
N THR A 390 -1.05 -15.51 -8.83
CA THR A 390 -0.76 -15.93 -7.45
C THR A 390 -1.97 -16.22 -6.60
N SER A 391 -3.17 -15.84 -7.06
CA SER A 391 -4.42 -16.12 -6.36
C SER A 391 -5.06 -17.41 -6.83
N GLN A 392 -5.45 -18.26 -5.87
CA GLN A 392 -6.25 -19.46 -6.13
C GLN A 392 -7.76 -19.17 -6.15
N LYS A 393 -8.16 -17.91 -5.98
CA LYS A 393 -9.58 -17.53 -5.81
C LYS A 393 -10.07 -16.46 -6.76
N LEU A 394 -9.20 -15.54 -7.18
CA LEU A 394 -9.61 -14.42 -8.03
C LEU A 394 -10.11 -14.94 -9.38
N PRO A 395 -11.20 -14.37 -9.93
CA PRO A 395 -11.70 -14.72 -11.24
C PRO A 395 -10.70 -14.43 -12.36
N PHE A 396 -10.86 -15.15 -13.48
CA PHE A 396 -10.14 -14.85 -14.72
C PHE A 396 -10.40 -13.39 -15.15
N GLY A 397 -9.34 -12.66 -15.49
CA GLY A 397 -9.44 -11.25 -15.92
C GLY A 397 -9.70 -10.24 -14.78
N PHE A 398 -9.69 -10.68 -13.52
CA PHE A 398 -9.90 -9.80 -12.36
C PHE A 398 -8.65 -9.73 -11.49
N ILE A 399 -8.05 -8.54 -11.40
CA ILE A 399 -6.79 -8.29 -10.69
C ILE A 399 -6.96 -7.51 -9.37
N GLY A 400 -8.19 -7.07 -9.09
CA GLY A 400 -8.57 -6.40 -7.85
C GLY A 400 -7.78 -5.12 -7.57
N ASP A 401 -7.91 -4.63 -6.34
CA ASP A 401 -7.26 -3.41 -5.86
C ASP A 401 -5.73 -3.58 -5.68
N PHE A 402 -5.26 -4.83 -5.75
CA PHE A 402 -3.88 -5.23 -5.54
C PHE A 402 -2.96 -4.77 -6.67
N THR A 403 -3.40 -4.82 -7.93
CA THR A 403 -2.59 -4.46 -9.12
C THR A 403 -3.32 -3.62 -10.20
N ASP A 404 -4.56 -3.18 -9.96
CA ASP A 404 -5.31 -2.28 -10.85
C ASP A 404 -4.69 -0.88 -11.04
N ASN A 405 -5.08 -0.20 -12.11
CA ASN A 405 -4.88 1.23 -12.34
C ASN A 405 -3.44 1.70 -12.01
N ARG A 406 -2.43 1.06 -12.61
CA ARG A 406 -1.01 1.45 -12.51
C ARG A 406 -0.25 1.13 -13.80
N ASP A 407 0.85 1.82 -14.02
CA ASP A 407 1.72 1.55 -15.17
C ASP A 407 2.65 0.38 -14.84
N VAL A 408 2.73 -0.57 -15.76
CA VAL A 408 3.47 -1.83 -15.65
C VAL A 408 4.42 -1.99 -16.83
N LEU A 409 5.45 -2.82 -16.65
CA LEU A 409 6.36 -3.18 -17.73
C LEU A 409 5.94 -4.55 -18.27
N VAL A 410 5.41 -4.55 -19.49
CA VAL A 410 5.15 -5.77 -20.25
C VAL A 410 6.41 -6.19 -20.98
N ILE A 411 6.83 -7.44 -20.76
CA ILE A 411 8.07 -8.00 -21.27
C ILE A 411 7.77 -8.91 -22.46
N THR A 412 8.30 -8.53 -23.62
CA THR A 412 8.18 -9.30 -24.88
C THR A 412 9.57 -9.70 -25.39
N PRO A 413 9.67 -10.69 -26.29
CA PRO A 413 10.95 -11.05 -26.92
C PRO A 413 11.62 -9.88 -27.66
N GLU A 414 10.81 -8.98 -28.23
CA GLU A 414 11.23 -7.84 -29.04
C GLU A 414 11.54 -6.59 -28.23
N GLY A 415 11.14 -6.52 -26.96
CA GLY A 415 11.21 -5.28 -26.18
C GLY A 415 10.25 -5.18 -25.02
N GLY A 416 10.24 -4.00 -24.40
CA GLY A 416 9.44 -3.66 -23.24
C GLY A 416 8.44 -2.59 -23.61
N LYS A 417 7.21 -2.74 -23.13
CA LYS A 417 6.16 -1.73 -23.28
C LYS A 417 5.65 -1.34 -21.92
N ILE A 418 5.53 -0.03 -21.68
CA ILE A 418 4.81 0.47 -20.52
C ILE A 418 3.33 0.50 -20.87
N GLN A 419 2.51 -0.22 -20.11
CA GLN A 419 1.06 -0.27 -20.29
C GLN A 419 0.35 -0.01 -18.97
N ARG A 420 -0.90 0.43 -19.04
CA ARG A 420 -1.76 0.69 -17.89
C ARG A 420 -2.61 -0.55 -17.62
N THR A 421 -2.62 -1.06 -16.39
CA THR A 421 -3.56 -2.12 -16.00
C THR A 421 -5.00 -1.61 -15.91
N LYS A 422 -5.98 -2.52 -15.91
CA LYS A 422 -7.42 -2.19 -15.82
C LYS A 422 -7.68 -1.15 -14.72
N LYS A 423 -8.42 -0.10 -15.05
CA LYS A 423 -8.99 0.83 -14.07
C LYS A 423 -10.45 0.44 -13.83
N TYR A 424 -10.79 0.08 -12.61
CA TYR A 424 -12.19 -0.10 -12.21
C TYR A 424 -12.82 1.27 -11.92
N HIS A 425 -13.72 1.70 -12.80
CA HIS A 425 -14.40 2.99 -12.67
C HIS A 425 -15.43 2.98 -11.54
N THR A 426 -15.80 4.17 -11.05
CA THR A 426 -16.83 4.33 -9.99
C THR A 426 -18.11 3.54 -10.27
N GLU A 427 -18.55 3.51 -11.52
CA GLU A 427 -19.77 2.82 -11.95
C GLU A 427 -19.59 1.29 -12.07
N GLU A 428 -18.37 0.75 -12.03
CA GLU A 428 -18.14 -0.70 -11.93
C GLU A 428 -18.04 -1.16 -10.47
N ASN A 429 -17.71 -0.25 -9.56
CA ASN A 429 -17.50 -0.53 -8.13
C ASN A 429 -18.84 -0.44 -7.38
N ILE A 430 -19.78 -1.33 -7.70
CA ILE A 430 -21.16 -1.27 -7.24
C ILE A 430 -21.41 -2.21 -6.05
N GLN A 431 -22.20 -1.75 -5.09
CA GLN A 431 -22.92 -2.60 -4.14
C GLN A 431 -24.42 -2.29 -4.20
N ILE A 432 -25.23 -3.34 -4.30
CA ILE A 432 -26.68 -3.27 -4.30
C ILE A 432 -27.22 -4.02 -3.08
N ILE A 433 -28.02 -3.35 -2.26
CA ILE A 433 -28.73 -3.98 -1.15
C ILE A 433 -30.23 -3.93 -1.42
N THR A 434 -30.85 -5.10 -1.48
CA THR A 434 -32.31 -5.25 -1.53
C THR A 434 -32.78 -6.04 -0.34
N GLY A 435 -33.86 -5.62 0.31
CA GLY A 435 -34.34 -6.38 1.46
C GLY A 435 -35.66 -5.91 2.01
N HIS A 436 -36.10 -6.56 3.08
CA HIS A 436 -37.21 -6.13 3.89
C HIS A 436 -36.91 -6.32 5.36
N TYR A 437 -37.47 -5.45 6.21
CA TYR A 437 -37.50 -5.71 7.65
C TYR A 437 -38.81 -5.28 8.30
N SER A 438 -39.24 -6.06 9.29
CA SER A 438 -40.42 -5.76 10.11
C SER A 438 -40.00 -5.19 11.46
N VAL A 439 -40.77 -4.23 11.96
CA VAL A 439 -40.59 -3.62 13.28
C VAL A 439 -41.76 -3.99 14.18
N SER A 440 -41.44 -4.62 15.32
CA SER A 440 -42.41 -5.03 16.34
C SER A 440 -42.75 -3.90 17.31
N ASN A 441 -43.86 -4.03 18.04
CA ASN A 441 -44.32 -3.07 19.03
C ASN A 441 -43.32 -2.81 20.18
N ASP A 442 -42.50 -3.81 20.50
CA ASP A 442 -41.44 -3.76 21.51
C ASP A 442 -40.13 -3.16 20.98
N GLY A 443 -40.06 -2.82 19.70
CA GLY A 443 -38.85 -2.31 19.05
C GLY A 443 -37.88 -3.39 18.59
N SER A 444 -38.29 -4.66 18.56
CA SER A 444 -37.53 -5.72 17.89
C SER A 444 -37.67 -5.59 16.37
N ILE A 445 -36.61 -5.94 15.64
CA ILE A 445 -36.63 -6.03 14.17
C ILE A 445 -36.28 -7.43 13.71
N SER A 446 -36.90 -7.85 12.61
CA SER A 446 -36.52 -9.05 11.85
C SER A 446 -36.25 -8.62 10.41
N VAL A 447 -35.09 -9.02 9.89
CA VAL A 447 -34.50 -8.50 8.66
C VAL A 447 -34.20 -9.64 7.72
N ASN A 448 -34.53 -9.48 6.44
CA ASN A 448 -34.03 -10.29 5.34
C ASN A 448 -33.43 -9.37 4.29
N ALA A 449 -32.17 -9.61 3.91
CA ALA A 449 -31.46 -8.78 2.97
C ALA A 449 -30.63 -9.62 2.00
N THR A 450 -30.52 -9.13 0.78
CA THR A 450 -29.55 -9.58 -0.21
C THR A 450 -28.59 -8.44 -0.52
N VAL A 451 -27.31 -8.73 -0.52
CA VAL A 451 -26.23 -7.80 -0.92
C VAL A 451 -25.57 -8.37 -2.16
N LYS A 452 -25.43 -7.57 -3.22
CA LYS A 452 -24.64 -7.90 -4.41
C LYS A 452 -23.49 -6.92 -4.54
N SER A 453 -22.31 -7.39 -4.88
CA SER A 453 -21.11 -6.57 -5.03
C SER A 453 -20.31 -6.92 -6.27
N GLU A 454 -19.85 -5.87 -6.95
CA GLU A 454 -19.13 -5.89 -8.23
C GLU A 454 -17.89 -4.98 -8.17
N GLY A 455 -16.96 -5.16 -9.10
CA GLY A 455 -15.73 -4.37 -9.19
C GLY A 455 -14.88 -4.46 -7.92
N ILE A 456 -14.37 -3.34 -7.42
CA ILE A 456 -13.57 -3.32 -6.17
C ILE A 456 -14.43 -3.67 -4.94
N GLN A 457 -15.75 -3.48 -4.98
CA GLN A 457 -16.60 -3.94 -3.87
C GLN A 457 -16.74 -5.47 -3.83
N TYR A 458 -16.56 -6.16 -4.97
CA TYR A 458 -16.36 -7.61 -5.00
C TYR A 458 -15.01 -8.00 -4.39
N ASP A 459 -13.94 -7.23 -4.68
CA ASP A 459 -12.59 -7.48 -4.16
C ASP A 459 -12.53 -7.48 -2.62
N ASP A 460 -13.34 -6.63 -2.00
CA ASP A 460 -13.48 -6.54 -0.53
C ASP A 460 -14.17 -7.76 0.09
N LYS A 461 -14.78 -8.66 -0.71
CA LYS A 461 -15.70 -9.71 -0.21
C LYS A 461 -15.38 -11.13 -0.66
N TYR A 462 -14.76 -11.35 -1.81
CA TYR A 462 -14.60 -12.72 -2.36
C TYR A 462 -13.92 -13.71 -1.40
N TRP A 463 -13.07 -13.23 -0.48
CA TRP A 463 -12.40 -14.06 0.53
C TRP A 463 -13.38 -14.71 1.52
N MET A 464 -14.56 -14.13 1.72
CA MET A 464 -15.59 -14.64 2.63
C MET A 464 -16.11 -16.04 2.23
N GLU A 465 -15.94 -16.45 0.97
CA GLU A 465 -16.33 -17.80 0.50
C GLU A 465 -15.61 -18.94 1.25
N SER A 466 -14.46 -18.64 1.87
CA SER A 466 -13.66 -19.63 2.62
C SER A 466 -13.74 -19.49 4.13
N GLU A 467 -14.52 -18.54 4.64
CA GLU A 467 -14.64 -18.30 6.07
C GLU A 467 -15.58 -19.30 6.74
N THR A 468 -15.39 -19.53 8.03
CA THR A 468 -16.31 -20.35 8.81
C THR A 468 -17.58 -19.55 9.12
N GLU A 469 -18.71 -20.23 9.38
CA GLU A 469 -19.94 -19.56 9.82
C GLU A 469 -19.73 -18.66 11.05
N ARG A 470 -18.84 -19.05 11.96
CA ARG A 470 -18.49 -18.23 13.14
C ARG A 470 -17.80 -16.93 12.76
N ASP A 471 -16.86 -16.98 11.82
CA ASP A 471 -16.10 -15.81 11.39
C ASP A 471 -16.99 -14.88 10.56
N LEU A 472 -17.87 -15.43 9.73
CA LEU A 472 -18.92 -14.70 9.03
C LEU A 472 -19.90 -14.01 10.02
N ASP A 473 -20.34 -14.71 11.07
CA ASP A 473 -21.17 -14.11 12.13
C ASP A 473 -20.48 -12.88 12.77
N GLY A 474 -19.18 -13.01 13.08
CA GLY A 474 -18.36 -11.92 13.57
C GLY A 474 -18.25 -10.75 12.59
N HIS A 475 -17.99 -11.04 11.31
CA HIS A 475 -17.91 -10.05 10.24
C HIS A 475 -19.19 -9.22 10.11
N TYR A 476 -20.36 -9.88 10.03
CA TYR A 476 -21.64 -9.19 9.90
C TYR A 476 -22.01 -8.38 11.14
N LYS A 477 -21.68 -8.87 12.34
CA LYS A 477 -21.83 -8.11 13.60
C LYS A 477 -20.93 -6.88 13.65
N GLU A 478 -19.73 -6.93 13.10
CA GLU A 478 -18.87 -5.75 12.98
C GLU A 478 -19.42 -4.74 11.97
N ARG A 479 -19.83 -5.22 10.78
CA ARG A 479 -20.45 -4.40 9.72
C ARG A 479 -21.66 -3.62 10.23
N TRP A 480 -22.51 -4.27 11.02
CA TRP A 480 -23.71 -3.69 11.61
C TRP A 480 -23.58 -3.41 13.10
N SER A 481 -22.37 -3.08 13.58
CA SER A 481 -22.08 -2.79 14.99
C SER A 481 -22.91 -1.66 15.61
N TYR A 482 -23.59 -0.86 14.78
CA TYR A 482 -24.57 0.14 15.23
C TYR A 482 -25.97 -0.43 15.53
N ILE A 483 -26.20 -1.72 15.30
CA ILE A 483 -27.39 -2.49 15.68
C ILE A 483 -27.03 -3.29 16.93
N ASN A 484 -27.67 -2.96 18.05
CA ASN A 484 -27.44 -3.68 19.30
C ASN A 484 -28.19 -5.02 19.32
N ASN A 485 -27.67 -5.99 20.08
CA ASN A 485 -28.32 -7.28 20.35
C ASN A 485 -28.74 -8.05 19.08
N MET A 486 -27.90 -7.99 18.04
CA MET A 486 -28.14 -8.68 16.78
C MET A 486 -27.82 -10.18 16.89
N THR A 487 -28.75 -11.01 16.40
CA THR A 487 -28.62 -12.46 16.26
C THR A 487 -28.88 -12.83 14.81
N ILE A 488 -27.93 -13.51 14.16
CA ILE A 488 -28.06 -13.94 12.76
C ILE A 488 -28.77 -15.29 12.76
N ASP A 489 -29.90 -15.35 12.05
CA ASP A 489 -30.72 -16.54 11.91
C ASP A 489 -30.26 -17.40 10.73
N ASN A 490 -29.88 -16.75 9.62
CA ASN A 490 -29.39 -17.41 8.42
C ASN A 490 -28.40 -16.52 7.67
N MET A 491 -27.39 -17.13 7.05
CA MET A 491 -26.46 -16.48 6.14
C MET A 491 -26.07 -17.45 5.02
N SER A 492 -26.03 -16.93 3.80
CA SER A 492 -25.62 -17.69 2.61
C SER A 492 -24.83 -16.78 1.68
N ILE A 493 -23.79 -17.34 1.08
CA ILE A 493 -22.89 -16.65 0.16
C ILE A 493 -22.90 -17.40 -1.18
N ASN A 494 -22.91 -16.65 -2.26
CA ASN A 494 -22.68 -17.15 -3.62
C ASN A 494 -21.65 -16.26 -4.32
N ASN A 495 -20.52 -16.86 -4.69
CA ASN A 495 -19.47 -16.20 -5.43
C ASN A 495 -19.51 -16.61 -6.92
N ASP A 496 -20.15 -15.80 -7.76
CA ASP A 496 -20.20 -16.04 -9.19
C ASP A 496 -18.95 -15.45 -9.85
N LYS A 497 -17.97 -16.31 -10.12
CA LYS A 497 -16.68 -15.93 -10.74
C LYS A 497 -16.79 -15.69 -12.25
N ASP A 498 -17.88 -16.12 -12.89
CA ASP A 498 -18.08 -15.90 -14.33
C ASP A 498 -18.57 -14.48 -14.60
N SER A 499 -19.56 -14.01 -13.81
CA SER A 499 -20.04 -12.63 -13.87
C SER A 499 -19.26 -11.67 -12.96
N ILE A 500 -18.40 -12.19 -12.08
CA ILE A 500 -17.64 -11.43 -11.07
C ILE A 500 -18.59 -10.68 -10.14
N VAL A 501 -19.56 -11.41 -9.60
CA VAL A 501 -20.59 -10.89 -8.68
C VAL A 501 -20.57 -11.70 -7.39
N PHE A 502 -20.39 -11.01 -6.27
CA PHE A 502 -20.46 -11.60 -4.94
C PHE A 502 -21.83 -11.32 -4.34
N SER A 503 -22.59 -12.38 -4.03
CA SER A 503 -23.94 -12.27 -3.48
C SER A 503 -24.01 -12.84 -2.06
N GLU A 504 -24.62 -12.08 -1.17
CA GLU A 504 -24.82 -12.43 0.25
C GLU A 504 -26.32 -12.41 0.53
N THR A 505 -26.86 -13.43 1.18
CA THR A 505 -28.24 -13.44 1.69
C THR A 505 -28.22 -13.61 3.19
N LEU A 506 -28.85 -12.70 3.91
CA LEU A 506 -28.82 -12.62 5.36
C LEU A 506 -30.22 -12.51 5.94
N ALA A 507 -30.48 -13.29 6.98
CA ALA A 507 -31.62 -13.13 7.88
C ALA A 507 -31.12 -12.92 9.30
N PHE A 508 -31.58 -11.87 9.98
CA PHE A 508 -31.20 -11.61 11.36
C PHE A 508 -32.31 -10.92 12.15
N GLN A 509 -32.21 -11.02 13.47
CA GLN A 509 -33.05 -10.31 14.42
C GLN A 509 -32.22 -9.39 15.30
N ALA A 510 -32.81 -8.29 15.73
CA ALA A 510 -32.21 -7.41 16.73
C ALA A 510 -33.28 -6.83 17.65
N THR A 511 -32.91 -6.57 18.90
CA THR A 511 -33.82 -5.95 19.89
C THR A 511 -33.41 -4.52 20.17
N ASN A 512 -34.37 -3.70 20.64
CA ASN A 512 -34.13 -2.29 20.99
C ASN A 512 -33.55 -1.45 19.84
N TYR A 513 -33.97 -1.71 18.60
CA TYR A 513 -33.47 -0.98 17.44
C TYR A 513 -34.01 0.47 17.34
N PRO A 514 -35.34 0.72 17.30
CA PRO A 514 -35.87 2.06 17.40
C PRO A 514 -35.84 2.54 18.87
N LYS A 515 -35.82 3.86 19.05
CA LYS A 515 -35.96 4.47 20.37
C LYS A 515 -37.44 4.73 20.67
N ILE A 516 -38.01 4.01 21.63
CA ILE A 516 -39.39 4.21 22.10
C ILE A 516 -39.41 5.24 23.24
N VAL A 517 -40.26 6.26 23.14
CA VAL A 517 -40.45 7.30 24.15
C VAL A 517 -41.96 7.56 24.29
N ALA A 518 -42.53 7.16 25.43
CA ALA A 518 -43.97 7.23 25.68
C ALA A 518 -44.79 6.55 24.56
N ASN A 519 -45.62 7.32 23.82
CA ASN A 519 -46.42 6.85 22.70
C ASN A 519 -45.72 6.98 21.34
N ARG A 520 -44.44 7.40 21.29
CA ARG A 520 -43.68 7.58 20.05
C ARG A 520 -42.59 6.53 19.89
N MET A 521 -42.32 6.15 18.64
CA MET A 521 -41.20 5.31 18.24
C MET A 521 -40.36 6.05 17.20
N LEU A 522 -39.07 6.26 17.48
CA LEU A 522 -38.11 6.89 16.58
C LEU A 522 -37.27 5.81 15.91
N LEU A 523 -37.64 5.46 14.68
CA LEU A 523 -37.01 4.41 13.88
C LEU A 523 -35.96 5.03 12.94
N THR A 524 -34.70 4.64 13.07
CA THR A 524 -33.69 4.92 12.03
C THR A 524 -34.03 4.07 10.81
N VAL A 525 -34.19 4.69 9.65
CA VAL A 525 -34.76 4.01 8.46
C VAL A 525 -33.72 3.12 7.77
N ASN A 526 -32.48 3.58 7.70
CA ASN A 526 -31.40 2.83 7.10
C ASN A 526 -30.86 1.81 8.12
N ALA A 527 -31.36 0.58 8.07
CA ALA A 527 -30.85 -0.50 8.92
C ALA A 527 -29.59 -1.17 8.34
N LEU A 528 -29.42 -1.19 7.02
CA LEU A 528 -28.51 -2.11 6.35
C LEU A 528 -27.20 -1.48 5.84
N ASN A 529 -27.17 -0.18 5.57
CA ASN A 529 -26.03 0.47 4.91
C ASN A 529 -25.77 1.90 5.40
N ARG A 530 -25.55 2.07 6.71
CA ARG A 530 -25.27 3.40 7.30
C ARG A 530 -23.80 3.78 7.19
N ASN A 531 -23.52 4.92 6.54
CA ASN A 531 -22.21 5.54 6.65
C ASN A 531 -22.05 6.26 8.01
N THR A 532 -21.24 5.68 8.90
CA THR A 532 -20.92 6.25 10.22
C THR A 532 -19.60 7.03 10.23
N HIS A 533 -18.78 6.87 9.19
CA HIS A 533 -17.48 7.53 9.10
C HIS A 533 -17.60 9.01 8.69
N ILE A 534 -16.89 9.87 9.41
CA ILE A 534 -16.71 11.28 9.08
C ILE A 534 -15.19 11.55 9.08
N PRO A 535 -14.61 12.02 7.96
CA PRO A 535 -13.19 12.35 7.89
C PRO A 535 -12.78 13.38 8.96
N ASP A 536 -11.51 13.35 9.38
CA ASP A 536 -11.00 14.24 10.43
C ASP A 536 -11.10 15.72 10.03
N ARG A 537 -11.18 16.62 11.02
CA ARG A 537 -11.21 18.07 10.76
C ARG A 537 -9.80 18.66 10.76
N TYR A 538 -9.39 19.26 9.65
CA TYR A 538 -8.15 20.06 9.56
C TYR A 538 -8.47 21.55 9.43
N ARG A 539 -7.91 22.37 10.32
CA ARG A 539 -8.02 23.84 10.22
C ARG A 539 -7.06 24.41 9.17
N ASN A 540 -5.85 23.84 9.10
CA ASN A 540 -4.77 24.27 8.22
C ASN A 540 -4.27 23.07 7.41
N ARG A 541 -5.07 22.59 6.44
CA ARG A 541 -4.68 21.48 5.57
C ARG A 541 -3.52 21.91 4.66
N LYS A 542 -2.53 21.05 4.48
CA LYS A 542 -1.36 21.34 3.62
C LYS A 542 -1.36 20.56 2.31
N LEU A 543 -1.82 19.32 2.34
CA LEU A 543 -1.73 18.38 1.22
C LEU A 543 -3.04 18.35 0.41
N PRO A 544 -2.99 18.01 -0.89
CA PRO A 544 -4.20 17.85 -1.70
C PRO A 544 -5.10 16.73 -1.15
N LEU A 545 -6.36 16.74 -1.56
CA LEU A 545 -7.32 15.66 -1.31
C LEU A 545 -7.19 14.61 -2.42
N LYS A 546 -6.90 13.36 -2.08
CA LYS A 546 -6.79 12.24 -3.01
C LYS A 546 -7.75 11.13 -2.62
N ILE A 547 -8.79 10.94 -3.43
CA ILE A 547 -9.73 9.81 -3.33
C ILE A 547 -9.21 8.74 -4.28
N LYS A 548 -8.73 7.63 -3.73
CA LYS A 548 -7.99 6.62 -4.52
C LYS A 548 -8.88 5.85 -5.48
N ARG A 549 -10.09 5.48 -5.03
CA ARG A 549 -11.08 4.72 -5.79
C ARG A 549 -12.47 5.23 -5.45
N GLY A 550 -13.33 5.29 -6.47
CA GLY A 550 -14.73 5.63 -6.34
C GLY A 550 -15.58 4.38 -6.19
N PHE A 551 -16.79 4.55 -5.70
CA PHE A 551 -17.77 3.48 -5.54
C PHE A 551 -19.19 4.00 -5.65
N LYS A 552 -20.13 3.06 -5.83
CA LYS A 552 -21.56 3.32 -5.88
C LYS A 552 -22.33 2.30 -5.04
N ASP A 553 -23.10 2.80 -4.09
CA ASP A 553 -24.02 2.01 -3.29
C ASP A 553 -25.46 2.33 -3.66
N VAL A 554 -26.28 1.30 -3.84
CA VAL A 554 -27.71 1.42 -4.13
C VAL A 554 -28.48 0.53 -3.15
N ASP A 555 -29.39 1.12 -2.38
CA ASP A 555 -30.19 0.40 -1.39
C ASP A 555 -31.68 0.58 -1.69
N GLU A 556 -32.44 -0.52 -1.72
CA GLU A 556 -33.90 -0.53 -1.79
C GLU A 556 -34.47 -1.49 -0.74
N VAL A 557 -35.08 -0.94 0.32
CA VAL A 557 -35.48 -1.70 1.51
C VAL A 557 -36.93 -1.44 1.86
N GLU A 558 -37.74 -2.49 1.92
CA GLU A 558 -39.11 -2.43 2.44
C GLU A 558 -39.14 -2.53 3.96
N ILE A 559 -40.00 -1.73 4.58
CA ILE A 559 -40.08 -1.61 6.03
C ILE A 559 -41.53 -1.80 6.45
N LEU A 560 -41.82 -2.90 7.13
CA LEU A 560 -43.12 -3.17 7.71
C LEU A 560 -43.19 -2.57 9.12
N LEU A 561 -44.04 -1.58 9.29
CA LEU A 561 -44.29 -0.88 10.54
C LEU A 561 -45.17 -1.72 11.48
N PRO A 562 -45.08 -1.50 12.81
CA PRO A 562 -45.93 -2.19 13.76
C PRO A 562 -47.39 -1.74 13.62
N GLN A 563 -48.33 -2.68 13.71
CA GLN A 563 -49.77 -2.42 13.49
C GLN A 563 -50.34 -1.36 14.44
N ASP A 564 -49.82 -1.25 15.66
CA ASP A 564 -50.30 -0.30 16.66
C ASP A 564 -49.80 1.13 16.42
N TYR A 565 -48.99 1.36 15.39
CA TYR A 565 -48.37 2.65 15.10
C TYR A 565 -48.81 3.18 13.73
N ARG A 566 -48.83 4.50 13.61
CA ARG A 566 -48.95 5.20 12.32
C ARG A 566 -47.80 6.19 12.16
N VAL A 567 -47.47 6.52 10.92
CA VAL A 567 -46.45 7.53 10.60
C VAL A 567 -46.90 8.89 11.14
N GLU A 568 -46.09 9.50 11.99
CA GLU A 568 -46.26 10.87 12.46
C GLU A 568 -45.46 11.85 11.59
N SER A 569 -44.21 11.50 11.27
CA SER A 569 -43.38 12.28 10.35
C SER A 569 -42.33 11.41 9.65
N LEU A 570 -42.04 11.79 8.41
CA LEU A 570 -41.01 11.17 7.57
C LEU A 570 -39.81 12.12 7.45
N PRO A 571 -38.60 11.57 7.26
CA PRO A 571 -37.47 12.39 6.83
C PRO A 571 -37.72 12.92 5.42
N GLU A 572 -37.30 14.16 5.18
CA GLU A 572 -37.40 14.78 3.86
C GLU A 572 -36.50 14.05 2.84
N LYS A 573 -36.98 13.96 1.60
CA LYS A 573 -36.15 13.52 0.47
C LYS A 573 -34.90 14.39 0.39
N LYS A 574 -33.73 13.75 0.36
CA LYS A 574 -32.46 14.45 0.29
C LYS A 574 -31.74 14.11 -1.01
N ILE A 575 -31.28 15.15 -1.71
CA ILE A 575 -30.36 15.06 -2.84
C ILE A 575 -29.17 15.97 -2.54
N ILE A 576 -27.97 15.46 -2.74
CA ILE A 576 -26.70 16.18 -2.66
C ILE A 576 -25.89 15.78 -3.88
N GLU A 577 -25.44 16.74 -4.68
CA GLU A 577 -24.57 16.49 -5.84
C GLU A 577 -23.43 17.49 -5.81
N ASN A 578 -22.22 17.00 -6.03
CA ASN A 578 -21.01 17.82 -6.11
C ASN A 578 -19.92 17.05 -6.87
N LYS A 579 -18.74 17.66 -7.04
CA LYS A 579 -17.64 17.04 -7.78
C LYS A 579 -17.04 15.78 -7.14
N PHE A 580 -17.28 15.53 -5.85
CA PHE A 580 -16.82 14.32 -5.17
C PHE A 580 -17.82 13.17 -5.30
N GLY A 581 -19.02 13.40 -5.84
CA GLY A 581 -20.06 12.39 -6.01
C GLY A 581 -21.46 12.88 -5.65
N SER A 582 -22.37 11.94 -5.40
CA SER A 582 -23.78 12.22 -5.13
C SER A 582 -24.35 11.38 -3.99
N TYR A 583 -25.36 11.90 -3.31
CA TYR A 583 -26.14 11.18 -2.32
C TYR A 583 -27.62 11.49 -2.51
N LYS A 584 -28.43 10.44 -2.65
CA LYS A 584 -29.89 10.53 -2.74
C LYS A 584 -30.49 9.59 -1.71
N ALA A 585 -31.46 10.07 -0.94
CA ALA A 585 -32.23 9.24 -0.02
C ALA A 585 -33.69 9.69 0.03
N GLU A 586 -34.61 8.75 -0.01
CA GLU A 586 -36.05 9.00 0.12
C GLU A 586 -36.77 7.86 0.83
N VAL A 587 -37.89 8.21 1.46
CA VAL A 587 -38.82 7.26 2.08
C VAL A 587 -40.16 7.44 1.40
N VAL A 588 -40.63 6.39 0.72
CA VAL A 588 -41.92 6.37 0.02
C VAL A 588 -42.91 5.56 0.84
N VAL A 589 -44.08 6.12 1.15
CA VAL A 589 -45.18 5.40 1.79
C VAL A 589 -45.87 4.55 0.72
N LYS A 590 -45.83 3.22 0.84
CA LYS A 590 -46.54 2.31 -0.08
C LYS A 590 -48.00 2.12 0.33
N ASP A 591 -48.22 1.96 1.63
CA ASP A 591 -49.54 1.80 2.25
C ASP A 591 -49.48 2.23 3.73
N GLU A 592 -50.53 1.95 4.51
CA GLU A 592 -50.62 2.37 5.93
C GLU A 592 -49.51 1.82 6.83
N ASN A 593 -48.97 0.63 6.53
CA ASN A 593 -47.98 -0.06 7.36
C ASN A 593 -46.67 -0.33 6.62
N THR A 594 -46.54 0.00 5.33
CA THR A 594 -45.33 -0.28 4.55
C THR A 594 -44.64 0.99 4.06
N LEU A 595 -43.35 1.12 4.38
CA LEU A 595 -42.46 2.13 3.80
C LEU A 595 -41.46 1.47 2.84
N LEU A 596 -41.04 2.21 1.81
CA LEU A 596 -39.92 1.87 0.94
C LEU A 596 -38.82 2.90 1.12
N TYR A 597 -37.68 2.47 1.62
CA TYR A 597 -36.48 3.28 1.70
C TYR A 597 -35.63 3.08 0.45
N LYS A 598 -35.27 4.18 -0.22
CA LYS A 598 -34.33 4.17 -1.34
C LYS A 598 -33.13 5.05 -1.02
N ARG A 599 -31.93 4.55 -1.29
CA ARG A 599 -30.67 5.27 -1.13
C ARG A 599 -29.75 5.02 -2.32
N GLU A 600 -29.07 6.06 -2.77
CA GLU A 600 -27.98 6.00 -3.73
C GLU A 600 -26.83 6.85 -3.18
N PHE A 601 -25.64 6.27 -3.01
CA PHE A 601 -24.45 6.98 -2.56
C PHE A 601 -23.28 6.69 -3.49
N VAL A 602 -22.82 7.73 -4.19
CA VAL A 602 -21.72 7.69 -5.14
C VAL A 602 -20.57 8.56 -4.61
N VAL A 603 -19.36 8.01 -4.65
CA VAL A 603 -18.12 8.75 -4.40
C VAL A 603 -17.22 8.58 -5.62
N ASN A 604 -16.75 9.69 -6.18
CA ASN A 604 -15.85 9.68 -7.34
C ASN A 604 -14.39 9.66 -6.88
N ASP A 605 -13.55 8.88 -7.56
CA ASP A 605 -12.09 8.97 -7.43
C ASP A 605 -11.57 10.28 -8.01
N GLY A 606 -10.37 10.68 -7.58
CA GLY A 606 -9.69 11.84 -8.13
C GLY A 606 -8.76 12.53 -7.16
N GLU A 607 -7.98 13.46 -7.71
CA GLU A 607 -7.13 14.38 -6.96
C GLU A 607 -7.69 15.80 -7.04
N PHE A 608 -7.83 16.43 -5.88
CA PHE A 608 -8.46 17.73 -5.72
C PHE A 608 -7.55 18.67 -4.89
N PRO A 609 -7.62 19.98 -5.11
CA PRO A 609 -6.92 20.97 -4.28
C PRO A 609 -7.21 20.80 -2.78
N LYS A 610 -6.25 21.16 -1.93
CA LYS A 610 -6.37 21.03 -0.47
C LYS A 610 -7.58 21.78 0.11
N GLU A 611 -8.00 22.87 -0.52
CA GLU A 611 -9.13 23.72 -0.13
C GLU A 611 -10.47 22.96 -0.19
N ASP A 612 -10.57 21.97 -1.07
CA ASP A 612 -11.78 21.19 -1.29
C ASP A 612 -12.06 20.15 -0.20
N TYR A 613 -11.06 19.79 0.60
CA TYR A 613 -11.21 18.85 1.70
C TYR A 613 -12.33 19.24 2.67
N SER A 614 -12.47 20.54 2.97
CA SER A 614 -13.52 21.03 3.86
C SER A 614 -14.93 20.73 3.33
N LYS A 615 -15.12 20.83 2.01
CA LYS A 615 -16.37 20.50 1.31
C LYS A 615 -16.60 18.99 1.25
N PHE A 616 -15.55 18.22 0.98
CA PHE A 616 -15.59 16.76 0.99
C PHE A 616 -16.00 16.21 2.37
N ARG A 617 -15.38 16.71 3.44
CA ARG A 617 -15.78 16.37 4.81
C ARG A 617 -17.21 16.77 5.12
N ALA A 618 -17.66 17.94 4.64
CA ALA A 618 -19.04 18.38 4.80
C ALA A 618 -20.02 17.45 4.05
N PHE A 619 -19.64 16.92 2.89
CA PHE A 619 -20.39 15.92 2.15
C PHE A 619 -20.57 14.64 2.99
N TYR A 620 -19.50 14.02 3.46
CA TYR A 620 -19.57 12.83 4.34
C TYR A 620 -20.35 13.07 5.64
N LYS A 621 -20.19 14.25 6.26
CA LYS A 621 -20.97 14.62 7.45
C LYS A 621 -22.47 14.69 7.14
N ASN A 622 -22.85 15.23 5.99
CA ASN A 622 -24.26 15.26 5.57
C ASN A 622 -24.77 13.84 5.27
N VAL A 623 -24.02 13.03 4.53
CA VAL A 623 -24.37 11.61 4.28
C VAL A 623 -24.60 10.88 5.60
N SER A 624 -23.66 10.96 6.54
CA SER A 624 -23.79 10.33 7.85
C SER A 624 -25.01 10.81 8.62
N LYS A 625 -25.35 12.11 8.55
CA LYS A 625 -26.58 12.65 9.15
C LYS A 625 -27.84 12.05 8.52
N GLN A 626 -27.88 11.91 7.19
CA GLN A 626 -29.03 11.38 6.47
C GLN A 626 -29.20 9.88 6.63
N ASP A 627 -28.11 9.13 6.67
CA ASP A 627 -28.14 7.69 7.00
C ASP A 627 -28.60 7.46 8.46
N ASN A 628 -28.54 8.48 9.31
CA ASN A 628 -29.10 8.49 10.66
C ASN A 628 -30.52 9.09 10.75
N ALA A 629 -31.14 9.41 9.61
CA ALA A 629 -32.47 10.00 9.60
C ALA A 629 -33.51 9.02 10.16
N LYS A 630 -34.50 9.58 10.86
CA LYS A 630 -35.50 8.80 11.57
C LYS A 630 -36.88 9.10 11.07
N VAL A 631 -37.71 8.07 11.00
CA VAL A 631 -39.16 8.18 10.94
C VAL A 631 -39.69 8.24 12.38
N ALA A 632 -40.58 9.18 12.64
CA ALA A 632 -41.34 9.20 13.88
C ALA A 632 -42.67 8.49 13.66
N LEU A 633 -42.94 7.49 14.49
CA LEU A 633 -44.22 6.79 14.54
C LEU A 633 -44.92 7.14 15.85
N ILE A 634 -46.25 7.24 15.82
CA ILE A 634 -47.08 7.46 16.99
C ILE A 634 -48.07 6.32 17.15
N LYS A 635 -48.30 5.86 18.39
CA LYS A 635 -49.33 4.85 18.67
C LYS A 635 -50.69 5.34 18.19
N LYS A 636 -51.44 4.47 17.53
CA LYS A 636 -52.84 4.69 17.20
C LYS A 636 -53.61 4.82 18.51
N GLU A 637 -54.47 5.83 18.59
CA GLU A 637 -55.45 5.91 19.68
C GLU A 637 -56.48 4.79 19.42
N LEU A 638 -56.64 3.90 20.39
CA LEU A 638 -57.62 2.81 20.35
C LEU A 638 -59.05 3.33 20.46
#